data_AF-A0A2N2VUD7-F1
#
_entry.id   AF-A0A2N2VUD7-F1
#
_cell.length_a   1.000
_cell.length_b   1.000
_cell.length_c   1.000
_cell.angle_alpha   90.00
_cell.angle_beta   90.00
_cell.angle_gamma   90.00
#
_symmetry.space_group_name_H-M   'P 1'
#
loop_
_entity.id
_entity.type
_entity.pdbx_description
1 polymer ?
#
loop_
_entity_poly.entity_id
_entity_poly.type
_entity_poly.pdbx_seq_one_letter_code
_entity_poly.pdbx_strand_id
1 'polypeptide(L)'
;ISLNSFPESASAKSYLAWHKGLNPFVDGKRLRQLSSFLESTTQLNKNKVLFRSYANSWQFRKGNYSYDFDTSLFVRFKDIDLVCISGKDSINIYGTSGIVWPLSDRFSGSSGKVLWSAFGFDPNKVYALLGNYDLNLKQTTYSADTVNFYNKDFFSFALTGKLDDRVLAGVPIDRATFPKFVSYQTDIEIRQIFKEMDYRGGFTLEGPRIIGSGYGDQDAVLWINRKGAPFIKLLSRSFVFRPDRLVSQRASATMYLDADSIFHPGLQLRYIDENRELSLVRSSDGASASPYYDTYHKVDMYFEAIYYQMGTDSMSFEMLRGMNRQSEAFFESSNFYSEERYTRLEGIDALNPINVIYNFTENTKLRSFFIYELTEYMKKPPEQVKAMVLNLANGGYITYNIDNERIDILPRLFEYLNARSKKSDYDVIQIRSTVSRTSNAVLNLKTYDLKIKGVPQVSLSDSQAVYIYPRDKEILLRKNRDFVFTGLVRAGYFDFYANQSSFEYDKFKLNMPQIDSITFKVDTIAKKTKKVTQVLVRSVLANLSGELLIDDPGNKSGLKELPVFPVFISKNDAYVYYDNYRIAKGAYKRDDFYYNVYPFTLDSLNSFTTEGLKFDGFLYSGNIMPDIKEPLRVMDDFSLGFTRKLGTEGLPVYGEKAVYYSDLKLSN
;
A
#
# COMPACT_ATOMS: atom_id res chain seq x y z
N ILE A 1 -61.14 -21.18 36.53
CA ILE A 1 -60.68 -20.55 35.26
C ILE A 1 -59.50 -21.33 34.67
N SER A 2 -58.40 -21.55 35.40
CA SER A 2 -57.23 -22.29 34.88
C SER A 2 -57.53 -23.76 34.52
N LEU A 3 -58.38 -24.46 35.27
CA LEU A 3 -58.79 -25.83 34.90
C LEU A 3 -59.53 -25.87 33.54
N ASN A 4 -60.36 -24.86 33.27
CA ASN A 4 -61.10 -24.69 32.01
C ASN A 4 -60.22 -24.07 30.90
N SER A 5 -58.93 -23.86 31.14
CA SER A 5 -58.02 -23.32 30.14
C SER A 5 -57.37 -24.40 29.28
N PHE A 6 -57.37 -25.65 29.74
CA PHE A 6 -56.77 -26.77 29.03
C PHE A 6 -57.44 -27.00 27.67
N PRO A 7 -56.67 -27.34 26.63
CA PRO A 7 -57.24 -27.73 25.34
C PRO A 7 -58.01 -29.05 25.49
N GLU A 8 -59.04 -29.25 24.66
CA GLU A 8 -59.83 -30.50 24.65
C GLU A 8 -58.96 -31.75 24.38
N SER A 9 -57.81 -31.58 23.73
CA SER A 9 -56.83 -32.62 23.47
C SER A 9 -55.92 -32.97 24.66
N ALA A 10 -56.11 -32.36 25.83
CA ALA A 10 -55.28 -32.60 27.01
C ALA A 10 -55.53 -34.00 27.60
N SER A 11 -54.46 -34.76 27.83
CA SER A 11 -54.55 -36.10 28.42
C SER A 11 -54.93 -36.07 29.90
N ALA A 12 -55.63 -37.11 30.39
CA ALA A 12 -55.90 -37.31 31.82
C ALA A 12 -54.61 -37.26 32.67
N LYS A 13 -53.50 -37.79 32.15
CA LYS A 13 -52.17 -37.71 32.77
C LYS A 13 -51.73 -36.26 33.01
N SER A 14 -51.93 -35.38 32.03
CA SER A 14 -51.56 -33.97 32.13
C SER A 14 -52.39 -33.22 33.17
N TYR A 15 -53.69 -33.50 33.28
CA TYR A 15 -54.52 -32.93 34.34
C TYR A 15 -54.06 -33.38 35.73
N LEU A 16 -53.76 -34.67 35.91
CA LEU A 16 -53.25 -35.21 37.18
C LEU A 16 -51.88 -34.61 37.55
N ALA A 17 -50.98 -34.50 36.57
CA ALA A 17 -49.68 -33.87 36.78
C ALA A 17 -49.83 -32.42 37.23
N TRP A 18 -50.65 -31.63 36.53
CA TRP A 18 -50.94 -30.24 36.91
C TRP A 18 -51.55 -30.13 38.31
N HIS A 19 -52.48 -31.01 38.66
CA HIS A 19 -53.07 -31.04 40.00
C HIS A 19 -52.03 -31.34 41.09
N LYS A 20 -51.11 -32.29 40.86
CA LYS A 20 -49.99 -32.53 41.79
C LYS A 20 -49.10 -31.29 41.94
N GLY A 21 -48.88 -30.55 40.85
CA GLY A 21 -48.17 -29.27 40.85
C GLY A 21 -48.84 -28.16 41.66
N LEU A 22 -50.16 -28.21 41.80
CA LEU A 22 -50.95 -27.22 42.53
C LEU A 22 -50.84 -27.40 44.06
N ASN A 23 -50.81 -28.65 44.54
CA ASN A 23 -50.90 -28.99 45.96
C ASN A 23 -49.92 -28.23 46.88
N PRO A 24 -48.61 -28.10 46.56
CA PRO A 24 -47.66 -27.41 47.45
C PRO A 24 -48.01 -25.95 47.75
N PHE A 25 -48.70 -25.25 46.84
CA PHE A 25 -49.11 -23.86 47.06
C PHE A 25 -50.37 -23.76 47.93
N VAL A 26 -51.27 -24.73 47.81
CA VAL A 26 -52.48 -24.83 48.62
C VAL A 26 -52.12 -25.22 50.05
N ASP A 27 -51.35 -26.30 50.22
CA ASP A 27 -50.95 -26.84 51.52
C ASP A 27 -50.06 -25.84 52.28
N GLY A 28 -49.16 -25.17 51.57
CA GLY A 28 -48.27 -24.15 52.11
C GLY A 28 -48.90 -22.77 52.31
N LYS A 29 -50.20 -22.59 52.00
CA LYS A 29 -50.93 -21.30 52.07
C LYS A 29 -50.24 -20.14 51.32
N ARG A 30 -49.58 -20.43 50.19
CA ARG A 30 -48.75 -19.46 49.45
C ARG A 30 -49.55 -18.71 48.38
N LEU A 31 -50.53 -17.91 48.80
CA LEU A 31 -51.55 -17.29 47.94
C LEU A 31 -50.99 -16.52 46.72
N ARG A 32 -49.90 -15.75 46.88
CA ARG A 32 -49.29 -15.00 45.78
C ARG A 32 -48.69 -15.91 44.70
N GLN A 33 -48.02 -16.98 45.12
CA GLN A 33 -47.42 -17.96 44.20
C GLN A 33 -48.49 -18.82 43.54
N LEU A 34 -49.56 -19.15 44.27
CA LEU A 34 -50.74 -19.81 43.72
C LEU A 34 -51.38 -18.96 42.62
N SER A 35 -51.59 -17.66 42.85
CA SER A 35 -52.13 -16.76 41.83
C SER A 35 -51.27 -16.73 40.57
N SER A 36 -49.94 -16.56 40.74
CA SER A 36 -48.99 -16.57 39.63
C SER A 36 -49.02 -17.90 38.85
N PHE A 37 -49.03 -19.03 39.56
CA PHE A 37 -49.13 -20.35 38.95
C PHE A 37 -50.40 -20.53 38.11
N LEU A 38 -51.56 -20.11 38.64
CA LEU A 38 -52.85 -20.18 37.96
C LEU A 38 -52.93 -19.28 36.73
N GLU A 39 -52.33 -18.08 36.80
CA GLU A 39 -52.23 -17.14 35.70
C GLU A 39 -51.31 -17.68 34.59
N SER A 40 -50.09 -18.11 34.93
CA SER A 40 -49.14 -18.73 33.99
C SER A 40 -49.75 -19.94 33.28
N THR A 41 -50.49 -20.78 34.00
CA THR A 41 -51.24 -21.90 33.41
C THR A 41 -52.24 -21.42 32.35
N THR A 42 -53.01 -20.38 32.67
CA THR A 42 -54.04 -19.84 31.76
C THR A 42 -53.40 -19.21 30.51
N GLN A 43 -52.31 -18.45 30.70
CA GLN A 43 -51.55 -17.84 29.61
C GLN A 43 -50.94 -18.89 28.67
N LEU A 44 -50.34 -19.95 29.24
CA LEU A 44 -49.76 -21.03 28.46
C LEU A 44 -50.84 -21.76 27.66
N ASN A 45 -51.94 -22.17 28.31
CA ASN A 45 -52.94 -23.01 27.67
C ASN A 45 -53.81 -22.29 26.63
N LYS A 46 -54.28 -21.08 26.94
CA LYS A 46 -55.17 -20.32 26.03
C LYS A 46 -54.39 -19.46 25.04
N ASN A 47 -53.38 -18.76 25.52
CA ASN A 47 -52.72 -17.71 24.74
C ASN A 47 -51.38 -18.16 24.13
N LYS A 48 -50.95 -19.40 24.42
CA LYS A 48 -49.67 -19.96 23.98
C LYS A 48 -48.46 -19.13 24.43
N VAL A 49 -48.57 -18.52 25.61
CA VAL A 49 -47.55 -17.64 26.20
C VAL A 49 -46.85 -18.39 27.32
N LEU A 50 -45.53 -18.59 27.20
CA LEU A 50 -44.70 -19.20 28.25
C LEU A 50 -44.34 -18.15 29.32
N PHE A 51 -44.12 -16.92 28.89
CA PHE A 51 -43.73 -15.81 29.74
C PHE A 51 -44.15 -14.48 29.12
N ARG A 52 -44.58 -13.53 29.96
CA ARG A 52 -44.89 -12.16 29.53
C ARG A 52 -44.51 -11.16 30.60
N SER A 53 -43.82 -10.12 30.17
CA SER A 53 -43.53 -8.91 30.95
C SER A 53 -43.93 -7.66 30.14
N TYR A 54 -43.72 -6.48 30.70
CA TYR A 54 -43.83 -5.22 29.96
C TYR A 54 -42.77 -5.09 28.85
N ALA A 55 -41.62 -5.76 28.99
CA ALA A 55 -40.49 -5.63 28.08
C ALA A 55 -40.50 -6.66 26.95
N ASN A 56 -40.92 -7.90 27.23
CA ASN A 56 -40.88 -9.00 26.27
C ASN A 56 -41.97 -10.05 26.53
N SER A 57 -42.22 -10.87 25.52
CA SER A 57 -43.00 -12.10 25.69
C SER A 57 -42.37 -13.25 24.94
N TRP A 58 -42.35 -14.42 25.58
CA TRP A 58 -42.01 -15.69 24.93
C TRP A 58 -43.29 -16.48 24.70
N GLN A 59 -43.49 -16.86 23.45
CA GLN A 59 -44.70 -17.52 22.96
C GLN A 59 -44.31 -18.73 22.12
N PHE A 60 -45.21 -19.70 22.01
CA PHE A 60 -45.02 -20.82 21.08
C PHE A 60 -46.09 -20.83 20.00
N ARG A 61 -45.72 -21.32 18.83
CA ARG A 61 -46.62 -21.54 17.69
C ARG A 61 -46.45 -22.99 17.22
N LYS A 62 -47.52 -23.56 16.66
CA LYS A 62 -47.57 -24.97 16.22
C LYS A 62 -47.16 -25.95 17.34
N GLY A 63 -47.00 -27.22 16.99
CA GLY A 63 -46.57 -28.28 17.89
C GLY A 63 -47.55 -28.57 19.01
N ASN A 64 -47.12 -29.45 19.91
CA ASN A 64 -47.92 -29.96 21.03
C ASN A 64 -47.16 -29.81 22.35
N TYR A 65 -47.90 -29.82 23.46
CA TYR A 65 -47.33 -29.82 24.79
C TYR A 65 -48.12 -30.71 25.75
N SER A 66 -47.48 -31.14 26.83
CA SER A 66 -48.10 -31.93 27.89
C SER A 66 -47.53 -31.54 29.25
N TYR A 67 -48.38 -31.49 30.27
CA TYR A 67 -47.94 -31.39 31.66
C TYR A 67 -47.46 -32.76 32.15
N ASP A 68 -46.36 -32.77 32.90
CA ASP A 68 -45.84 -33.94 33.60
C ASP A 68 -45.29 -33.52 34.98
N PHE A 69 -45.20 -34.47 35.90
CA PHE A 69 -44.85 -34.20 37.29
C PHE A 69 -43.88 -35.27 37.81
N ASP A 70 -42.73 -34.81 38.28
CA ASP A 70 -41.75 -35.62 39.00
C ASP A 70 -41.60 -35.06 40.43
N THR A 71 -40.52 -34.33 40.71
CA THR A 71 -40.33 -33.56 41.96
C THR A 71 -41.05 -32.21 41.93
N SER A 72 -41.25 -31.67 40.73
CA SER A 72 -41.98 -30.43 40.47
C SER A 72 -42.74 -30.54 39.15
N LEU A 73 -43.70 -29.65 38.94
CA LEU A 73 -44.44 -29.57 37.69
C LEU A 73 -43.56 -29.02 36.58
N PHE A 74 -43.59 -29.67 35.42
CA PHE A 74 -43.01 -29.14 34.19
C PHE A 74 -43.94 -29.36 33.00
N VAL A 75 -43.77 -28.52 31.98
CA VAL A 75 -44.47 -28.64 30.70
C VAL A 75 -43.47 -29.04 29.65
N ARG A 76 -43.72 -30.17 29.00
CA ARG A 76 -42.93 -30.70 27.90
C ARG A 76 -43.51 -30.21 26.59
N PHE A 77 -42.68 -29.59 25.76
CA PHE A 77 -43.02 -29.15 24.41
C PHE A 77 -42.37 -30.07 23.38
N LYS A 78 -43.10 -30.33 22.29
CA LYS A 78 -42.62 -31.12 21.16
C LYS A 78 -42.92 -30.37 19.85
N ASP A 79 -41.85 -30.15 19.08
CA ASP A 79 -41.88 -29.58 17.73
C ASP A 79 -42.66 -28.24 17.64
N ILE A 80 -42.32 -27.30 18.53
CA ILE A 80 -42.91 -25.96 18.57
C ILE A 80 -42.00 -24.93 17.90
N ASP A 81 -42.59 -23.89 17.32
CA ASP A 81 -41.86 -22.67 16.96
C ASP A 81 -41.86 -21.74 18.18
N LEU A 82 -40.72 -21.59 18.84
CA LEU A 82 -40.57 -20.72 20.00
C LEU A 82 -40.18 -19.31 19.56
N VAL A 83 -40.94 -18.31 19.99
CA VAL A 83 -40.85 -16.92 19.52
C VAL A 83 -40.69 -15.98 20.70
N CYS A 84 -39.63 -15.18 20.70
CA CYS A 84 -39.51 -14.03 21.60
C CYS A 84 -39.91 -12.77 20.84
N ILE A 85 -40.81 -11.98 21.43
CA ILE A 85 -41.29 -10.71 20.86
C ILE A 85 -40.93 -9.59 21.83
N SER A 86 -40.30 -8.54 21.34
CA SER A 86 -40.07 -7.29 22.08
C SER A 86 -40.21 -6.10 21.15
N GLY A 87 -41.06 -5.14 21.52
CA GLY A 87 -41.40 -4.01 20.66
C GLY A 87 -42.00 -4.47 19.33
N LYS A 88 -41.39 -4.06 18.21
CA LYS A 88 -41.81 -4.41 16.85
C LYS A 88 -40.95 -5.53 16.21
N ASP A 89 -40.08 -6.16 17.00
CA ASP A 89 -39.11 -7.15 16.51
C ASP A 89 -39.28 -8.50 17.22
N SER A 90 -38.76 -9.56 16.62
CA SER A 90 -38.86 -10.92 17.16
C SER A 90 -37.73 -11.83 16.71
N ILE A 91 -37.36 -12.77 17.58
CA ILE A 91 -36.47 -13.90 17.26
C ILE A 91 -37.25 -15.21 17.33
N ASN A 92 -36.86 -16.18 16.50
CA ASN A 92 -37.58 -17.44 16.32
C ASN A 92 -36.62 -18.63 16.38
N ILE A 93 -37.00 -19.66 17.14
CA ILE A 93 -36.41 -21.00 17.09
C ILE A 93 -37.48 -21.94 16.55
N TYR A 94 -37.29 -22.42 15.32
CA TYR A 94 -38.26 -23.25 14.63
C TYR A 94 -38.13 -24.72 15.04
N GLY A 95 -39.27 -25.41 15.21
CA GLY A 95 -39.33 -26.85 15.48
C GLY A 95 -38.52 -27.32 16.70
N THR A 96 -38.47 -26.52 17.77
CA THR A 96 -37.79 -26.89 19.01
C THR A 96 -38.63 -27.80 19.90
N SER A 97 -37.97 -28.66 20.66
CA SER A 97 -38.54 -29.43 21.75
C SER A 97 -37.80 -29.11 23.05
N GLY A 98 -38.49 -29.16 24.18
CA GLY A 98 -37.91 -28.77 25.46
C GLY A 98 -38.88 -28.85 26.63
N ILE A 99 -38.43 -28.33 27.76
CA ILE A 99 -39.20 -28.27 29.01
C ILE A 99 -39.18 -26.87 29.60
N VAL A 100 -40.31 -26.44 30.17
CA VAL A 100 -40.40 -25.24 31.01
C VAL A 100 -40.94 -25.66 32.37
N TRP A 101 -40.42 -25.05 33.44
CA TRP A 101 -41.06 -25.14 34.75
C TRP A 101 -41.84 -23.85 34.97
N PRO A 102 -43.16 -23.89 35.22
CA PRO A 102 -44.03 -22.70 35.21
C PRO A 102 -43.63 -21.55 36.16
N LEU A 103 -42.73 -21.78 37.11
CA LEU A 103 -42.25 -20.79 38.07
C LEU A 103 -40.75 -20.50 38.00
N SER A 104 -40.00 -21.17 37.12
CA SER A 104 -38.54 -20.98 37.02
C SER A 104 -38.14 -19.89 36.02
N ASP A 105 -39.08 -19.38 35.24
CA ASP A 105 -38.84 -18.48 34.11
C ASP A 105 -37.73 -18.99 33.17
N ARG A 106 -37.55 -20.32 33.07
CA ARG A 106 -36.49 -20.97 32.30
C ARG A 106 -37.07 -22.02 31.35
N PHE A 107 -36.62 -22.00 30.10
CA PHE A 107 -36.89 -23.04 29.12
C PHE A 107 -35.59 -23.78 28.78
N SER A 108 -35.59 -25.10 28.93
CA SER A 108 -34.48 -25.96 28.54
C SER A 108 -34.84 -26.69 27.26
N GLY A 109 -34.23 -26.27 26.14
CA GLY A 109 -34.44 -26.84 24.81
C GLY A 109 -33.41 -27.91 24.47
N SER A 110 -33.78 -28.84 23.60
CA SER A 110 -32.92 -29.95 23.15
C SER A 110 -32.74 -30.06 21.64
N SER A 111 -33.39 -29.17 20.89
CA SER A 111 -33.38 -29.14 19.42
C SER A 111 -33.89 -27.78 18.94
N GLY A 112 -33.77 -27.52 17.64
CA GLY A 112 -34.39 -26.36 17.00
C GLY A 112 -33.60 -25.91 15.78
N LYS A 113 -34.22 -25.09 14.94
CA LYS A 113 -33.60 -24.50 13.76
C LYS A 113 -33.66 -22.98 13.83
N VAL A 114 -32.52 -22.33 13.58
CA VAL A 114 -32.40 -20.87 13.47
C VAL A 114 -32.03 -20.51 12.03
N LEU A 115 -32.66 -19.47 11.49
CA LEU A 115 -32.57 -19.08 10.09
C LEU A 115 -32.02 -17.65 9.95
N TRP A 116 -31.32 -17.38 8.84
CA TRP A 116 -30.85 -16.05 8.45
C TRP A 116 -31.70 -15.40 7.34
N SER A 117 -32.92 -15.90 7.10
CA SER A 117 -33.79 -15.43 6.02
C SER A 117 -34.16 -13.94 6.12
N ALA A 118 -34.18 -13.37 7.33
CA ALA A 118 -34.36 -11.92 7.53
C ALA A 118 -33.25 -11.07 6.90
N PHE A 119 -32.08 -11.66 6.63
CA PHE A 119 -30.91 -11.01 6.01
C PHE A 119 -30.76 -11.39 4.53
N GLY A 120 -31.76 -12.04 3.92
CA GLY A 120 -31.76 -12.42 2.51
C GLY A 120 -31.06 -13.74 2.18
N PHE A 121 -30.59 -14.50 3.17
CA PHE A 121 -30.02 -15.83 2.92
C PHE A 121 -31.10 -16.89 2.69
N ASP A 122 -30.82 -17.84 1.79
CA ASP A 122 -31.71 -18.97 1.53
C ASP A 122 -31.80 -19.89 2.77
N PRO A 123 -32.99 -20.10 3.36
CA PRO A 123 -33.17 -20.93 4.56
C PRO A 123 -32.86 -22.44 4.37
N ASN A 124 -32.66 -22.89 3.13
CA ASN A 124 -32.21 -24.25 2.80
C ASN A 124 -30.68 -24.37 2.71
N LYS A 125 -29.98 -23.23 2.65
CA LYS A 125 -28.53 -23.16 2.54
C LYS A 125 -27.86 -22.64 3.80
N VAL A 126 -28.46 -21.63 4.46
CA VAL A 126 -27.89 -20.97 5.64
C VAL A 126 -28.81 -21.13 6.84
N TYR A 127 -28.41 -21.95 7.80
CA TYR A 127 -29.18 -22.22 9.02
C TYR A 127 -28.31 -22.85 10.11
N ALA A 128 -28.74 -22.74 11.38
CA ALA A 128 -28.15 -23.48 12.49
C ALA A 128 -29.15 -24.50 13.04
N LEU A 129 -28.67 -25.69 13.39
CA LEU A 129 -29.40 -26.69 14.18
C LEU A 129 -28.88 -26.67 15.61
N LEU A 130 -29.77 -26.39 16.56
CA LEU A 130 -29.43 -26.29 17.97
C LEU A 130 -29.32 -27.68 18.60
N GLY A 131 -28.32 -27.87 19.47
CA GLY A 131 -28.29 -28.96 20.43
C GLY A 131 -29.11 -28.63 21.68
N ASN A 132 -28.55 -28.93 22.85
CA ASN A 132 -29.15 -28.51 24.13
C ASN A 132 -28.83 -27.05 24.42
N TYR A 133 -29.80 -26.30 24.93
CA TYR A 133 -29.63 -24.90 25.31
C TYR A 133 -30.62 -24.50 26.41
N ASP A 134 -30.31 -23.41 27.10
CA ASP A 134 -31.13 -22.85 28.16
C ASP A 134 -31.50 -21.40 27.85
N LEU A 135 -32.76 -21.07 28.06
CA LEU A 135 -33.30 -19.73 27.91
C LEU A 135 -33.74 -19.19 29.26
N ASN A 136 -33.32 -17.98 29.58
CA ASN A 136 -33.99 -17.17 30.60
C ASN A 136 -35.12 -16.39 29.93
N LEU A 137 -36.36 -16.74 30.23
CA LEU A 137 -37.54 -16.14 29.59
C LEU A 137 -37.70 -14.64 29.92
N LYS A 138 -37.05 -14.14 30.98
CA LYS A 138 -37.01 -12.70 31.28
C LYS A 138 -36.15 -11.90 30.32
N GLN A 139 -35.29 -12.56 29.56
CA GLN A 139 -34.37 -11.92 28.62
C GLN A 139 -34.89 -12.03 27.18
N THR A 140 -34.46 -11.09 26.34
CA THR A 140 -34.70 -11.09 24.89
C THR A 140 -33.52 -11.68 24.11
N THR A 141 -32.64 -12.41 24.80
CA THR A 141 -31.42 -12.98 24.25
C THR A 141 -31.28 -14.43 24.70
N TYR A 142 -30.58 -15.21 23.89
CA TYR A 142 -30.17 -16.56 24.27
C TYR A 142 -28.85 -16.96 23.64
N SER A 143 -28.27 -18.02 24.21
CA SER A 143 -27.05 -18.65 23.74
C SER A 143 -27.24 -20.16 23.67
N ALA A 144 -26.76 -20.76 22.60
CA ALA A 144 -26.61 -22.20 22.45
C ALA A 144 -25.13 -22.49 22.23
N ASP A 145 -24.50 -23.17 23.20
CA ASP A 145 -23.06 -23.41 23.19
C ASP A 145 -22.62 -24.38 22.10
N THR A 146 -23.47 -25.34 21.73
CA THR A 146 -23.16 -26.28 20.65
C THR A 146 -24.29 -26.29 19.63
N VAL A 147 -23.98 -25.81 18.43
CA VAL A 147 -24.86 -25.85 17.25
C VAL A 147 -24.12 -26.42 16.06
N ASN A 148 -24.87 -27.03 15.14
CA ASN A 148 -24.39 -27.37 13.80
C ASN A 148 -24.88 -26.30 12.82
N PHE A 149 -23.98 -25.44 12.40
CA PHE A 149 -24.25 -24.39 11.42
C PHE A 149 -23.95 -24.87 10.00
N TYR A 150 -24.84 -24.55 9.08
CA TYR A 150 -24.73 -24.88 7.67
C TYR A 150 -24.66 -23.59 6.88
N ASN A 151 -23.68 -23.47 5.99
CA ASN A 151 -23.65 -22.52 4.90
C ASN A 151 -23.20 -23.26 3.64
N LYS A 152 -24.18 -23.74 2.86
CA LYS A 152 -23.95 -24.60 1.70
C LYS A 152 -23.32 -23.87 0.50
N ASP A 153 -23.28 -22.53 0.54
CA ASP A 153 -22.59 -21.76 -0.50
C ASP A 153 -21.06 -21.84 -0.34
N PHE A 154 -20.56 -22.09 0.89
CA PHE A 154 -19.11 -22.18 1.17
C PHE A 154 -18.64 -23.57 1.63
N PHE A 155 -19.50 -24.35 2.29
CA PHE A 155 -19.10 -25.59 2.95
C PHE A 155 -19.98 -26.76 2.53
N SER A 156 -19.35 -27.91 2.27
CA SER A 156 -20.03 -29.20 2.07
C SER A 156 -20.38 -29.90 3.38
N PHE A 157 -19.90 -29.38 4.51
CA PHE A 157 -20.08 -29.93 5.86
C PHE A 157 -20.62 -28.86 6.82
N ALA A 158 -21.11 -29.30 7.99
CA ALA A 158 -21.57 -28.40 9.05
C ALA A 158 -20.39 -27.91 9.90
N LEU A 159 -20.43 -26.63 10.28
CA LEU A 159 -19.51 -26.05 11.26
C LEU A 159 -20.12 -26.18 12.66
N THR A 160 -19.34 -26.72 13.59
CA THR A 160 -19.71 -26.72 15.01
C THR A 160 -19.29 -25.40 15.65
N GLY A 161 -20.14 -24.87 16.52
CA GLY A 161 -19.83 -23.60 17.16
C GLY A 161 -20.89 -23.15 18.15
N LYS A 162 -20.74 -21.90 18.58
CA LYS A 162 -21.66 -21.22 19.49
C LYS A 162 -22.59 -20.31 18.70
N LEU A 163 -23.86 -20.29 19.09
CA LEU A 163 -24.85 -19.35 18.58
C LEU A 163 -25.33 -18.44 19.70
N ASP A 164 -25.23 -17.13 19.49
CA ASP A 164 -25.90 -16.12 20.30
C ASP A 164 -26.97 -15.44 19.45
N ASP A 165 -28.14 -15.14 20.03
CA ASP A 165 -29.22 -14.44 19.34
C ASP A 165 -29.94 -13.48 20.29
N ARG A 166 -30.50 -12.41 19.74
CA ARG A 166 -31.11 -11.32 20.49
C ARG A 166 -32.06 -10.51 19.63
N VAL A 167 -33.19 -10.11 20.22
CA VAL A 167 -34.09 -9.11 19.62
C VAL A 167 -33.40 -7.75 19.55
N LEU A 168 -33.31 -7.15 18.37
CA LEU A 168 -32.66 -5.86 18.11
C LEU A 168 -33.69 -4.81 17.67
N ALA A 169 -34.63 -4.49 18.57
CA ALA A 169 -35.71 -3.57 18.28
C ALA A 169 -35.20 -2.20 17.79
N GLY A 170 -35.57 -1.84 16.55
CA GLY A 170 -35.22 -0.54 15.93
C GLY A 170 -33.86 -0.49 15.23
N VAL A 171 -33.13 -1.60 15.13
CA VAL A 171 -31.85 -1.67 14.39
C VAL A 171 -32.12 -2.05 12.93
N PRO A 172 -31.60 -1.28 11.95
CA PRO A 172 -31.66 -1.66 10.54
C PRO A 172 -30.99 -3.02 10.25
N ILE A 173 -31.55 -3.78 9.31
CA ILE A 173 -31.09 -5.15 8.96
C ILE A 173 -29.61 -5.18 8.56
N ASP A 174 -29.13 -4.17 7.82
CA ASP A 174 -27.73 -4.05 7.39
C ASP A 174 -26.75 -3.78 8.54
N ARG A 175 -27.26 -3.30 9.68
CA ARG A 175 -26.52 -2.99 10.91
C ARG A 175 -26.67 -4.03 12.00
N ALA A 176 -27.64 -4.95 11.88
CA ALA A 176 -27.83 -6.02 12.85
C ALA A 176 -26.55 -6.88 12.99
N THR A 177 -26.32 -7.36 14.22
CA THR A 177 -25.19 -8.23 14.57
C THR A 177 -25.66 -9.60 15.09
N PHE A 178 -26.98 -9.83 15.15
CA PHE A 178 -27.59 -11.08 15.57
C PHE A 178 -28.56 -11.60 14.49
N PRO A 179 -28.75 -12.92 14.36
CA PRO A 179 -28.06 -13.97 15.11
C PRO A 179 -26.56 -14.00 14.80
N LYS A 180 -25.77 -14.43 15.78
CA LYS A 180 -24.32 -14.50 15.74
C LYS A 180 -23.88 -15.95 15.92
N PHE A 181 -23.34 -16.54 14.87
CA PHE A 181 -22.69 -17.84 14.93
C PHE A 181 -21.17 -17.66 14.94
N VAL A 182 -20.47 -18.31 15.87
CA VAL A 182 -19.00 -18.35 15.96
C VAL A 182 -18.55 -19.80 15.86
N SER A 183 -17.75 -20.12 14.84
CA SER A 183 -17.20 -21.46 14.66
C SER A 183 -16.14 -21.77 15.73
N TYR A 184 -16.07 -23.04 16.16
CA TYR A 184 -14.95 -23.50 17.00
C TYR A 184 -13.69 -23.81 16.21
N GLN A 185 -13.83 -24.15 14.93
CA GLN A 185 -12.72 -24.26 14.01
C GLN A 185 -12.17 -22.87 13.69
N THR A 186 -10.85 -22.72 13.85
CA THR A 186 -10.14 -21.45 13.68
C THR A 186 -9.29 -21.42 12.40
N ASP A 187 -9.29 -22.52 11.64
CA ASP A 187 -8.52 -22.69 10.41
C ASP A 187 -9.41 -23.26 9.30
N ILE A 188 -10.29 -22.42 8.78
CA ILE A 188 -11.27 -22.76 7.75
C ILE A 188 -10.86 -22.10 6.44
N GLU A 189 -10.79 -22.88 5.36
CA GLU A 189 -10.57 -22.39 4.00
C GLU A 189 -11.91 -22.11 3.30
N ILE A 190 -12.05 -20.93 2.71
CA ILE A 190 -13.16 -20.56 1.83
C ILE A 190 -12.57 -20.11 0.49
N ARG A 191 -12.78 -20.91 -0.55
CA ARG A 191 -12.37 -20.56 -1.90
C ARG A 191 -13.40 -19.68 -2.55
N GLN A 192 -12.94 -18.72 -3.34
CA GLN A 192 -13.81 -17.79 -4.08
C GLN A 192 -14.82 -17.08 -3.17
N ILE A 193 -14.41 -16.64 -1.96
CA ILE A 193 -15.27 -15.83 -1.07
C ILE A 193 -15.77 -14.57 -1.78
N PHE A 194 -14.91 -14.04 -2.65
CA PHE A 194 -15.26 -13.27 -3.83
C PHE A 194 -14.55 -13.89 -5.03
N LYS A 195 -14.94 -13.51 -6.25
CA LYS A 195 -14.26 -13.99 -7.45
C LYS A 195 -12.76 -13.69 -7.40
N GLU A 196 -11.94 -14.73 -7.55
CA GLU A 196 -10.47 -14.71 -7.49
C GLU A 196 -9.91 -14.39 -6.09
N MET A 197 -10.72 -14.47 -5.03
CA MET A 197 -10.28 -14.28 -3.64
C MET A 197 -10.50 -15.54 -2.83
N ASP A 198 -9.43 -16.03 -2.21
CA ASP A 198 -9.48 -17.18 -1.30
C ASP A 198 -9.15 -16.72 0.12
N TYR A 199 -9.84 -17.27 1.11
CA TYR A 199 -9.74 -16.91 2.52
C TYR A 199 -9.36 -18.12 3.37
N ARG A 200 -8.55 -17.91 4.42
CA ARG A 200 -8.26 -18.90 5.45
C ARG A 200 -8.22 -18.28 6.85
N GLY A 201 -8.94 -18.85 7.80
CA GLY A 201 -8.96 -18.43 9.21
C GLY A 201 -10.25 -18.83 9.93
N GLY A 202 -10.58 -18.16 11.03
CA GLY A 202 -11.81 -18.40 11.78
C GLY A 202 -13.04 -17.85 11.10
N PHE A 203 -14.20 -18.48 11.30
CA PHE A 203 -15.47 -18.06 10.68
C PHE A 203 -16.49 -17.62 11.72
N THR A 204 -17.06 -16.44 11.51
CA THR A 204 -18.20 -15.93 12.29
C THR A 204 -19.23 -15.34 11.33
N LEU A 205 -20.52 -15.62 11.54
CA LEU A 205 -21.63 -14.98 10.84
C LEU A 205 -22.41 -14.11 11.83
N GLU A 206 -22.33 -12.78 11.68
CA GLU A 206 -23.00 -11.77 12.51
C GLU A 206 -24.06 -11.02 11.69
N GLY A 207 -25.34 -11.36 11.89
CA GLY A 207 -26.42 -10.82 11.05
C GLY A 207 -26.10 -11.08 9.57
N PRO A 208 -25.95 -10.05 8.72
CA PRO A 208 -25.61 -10.22 7.30
C PRO A 208 -24.11 -10.32 7.00
N ARG A 209 -23.22 -10.24 7.99
CA ARG A 209 -21.78 -10.05 7.79
C ARG A 209 -21.01 -11.30 8.17
N ILE A 210 -20.05 -11.69 7.35
CA ILE A 210 -19.08 -12.72 7.71
C ILE A 210 -17.85 -12.01 8.27
N ILE A 211 -17.38 -12.46 9.42
CA ILE A 211 -16.14 -12.00 10.04
C ILE A 211 -15.16 -13.15 9.95
N GLY A 212 -14.10 -12.93 9.19
CA GLY A 212 -12.95 -13.82 9.11
C GLY A 212 -11.89 -13.37 10.11
N SER A 213 -11.61 -14.16 11.14
CA SER A 213 -10.73 -13.76 12.24
C SER A 213 -9.45 -14.58 12.30
N GLY A 214 -8.35 -13.95 12.73
CA GLY A 214 -7.16 -14.67 13.19
C GLY A 214 -7.43 -15.44 14.49
N TYR A 215 -6.47 -16.24 14.94
CA TYR A 215 -6.56 -16.98 16.20
C TYR A 215 -5.21 -16.99 16.94
N GLY A 216 -5.24 -16.70 18.24
CA GLY A 216 -4.03 -16.51 19.04
C GLY A 216 -3.14 -15.44 18.41
N ASP A 217 -1.89 -15.80 18.10
CA ASP A 217 -0.91 -14.93 17.44
C ASP A 217 -0.91 -15.01 15.91
N GLN A 218 -1.78 -15.83 15.32
CA GLN A 218 -1.90 -15.98 13.88
C GLN A 218 -2.98 -15.05 13.31
N ASP A 219 -2.65 -14.37 12.22
CA ASP A 219 -3.60 -13.60 11.44
C ASP A 219 -4.41 -14.50 10.51
N ALA A 220 -5.63 -14.07 10.18
CA ALA A 220 -6.33 -14.63 9.05
C ALA A 220 -5.64 -14.21 7.75
N VAL A 221 -5.79 -15.03 6.71
CA VAL A 221 -5.14 -14.82 5.43
C VAL A 221 -6.18 -14.67 4.33
N LEU A 222 -5.96 -13.69 3.46
CA LEU A 222 -6.69 -13.55 2.20
C LEU A 222 -5.69 -13.54 1.06
N TRP A 223 -5.94 -14.35 0.03
CA TRP A 223 -5.21 -14.33 -1.23
C TRP A 223 -6.08 -13.74 -2.33
N ILE A 224 -5.54 -12.78 -3.06
CA ILE A 224 -6.09 -12.29 -4.32
C ILE A 224 -5.28 -12.92 -5.43
N ASN A 225 -5.95 -13.67 -6.28
CA ASN A 225 -5.35 -14.39 -7.39
C ASN A 225 -5.40 -13.55 -8.67
N ARG A 226 -4.38 -13.68 -9.52
CA ARG A 226 -4.36 -13.11 -10.88
C ARG A 226 -3.82 -14.19 -11.81
N LYS A 227 -4.57 -14.46 -12.89
CA LYS A 227 -4.22 -15.52 -13.89
C LYS A 227 -3.99 -16.90 -13.24
N GLY A 228 -4.75 -17.23 -12.20
CA GLY A 228 -4.70 -18.54 -11.53
C GLY A 228 -3.61 -18.72 -10.48
N ALA A 229 -2.79 -17.69 -10.21
CA ALA A 229 -1.75 -17.73 -9.18
C ALA A 229 -1.97 -16.62 -8.12
N PRO A 230 -1.53 -16.83 -6.86
CA PRO A 230 -1.54 -15.79 -5.83
C PRO A 230 -0.74 -14.57 -6.27
N PHE A 231 -1.37 -13.40 -6.22
CA PHE A 231 -0.76 -12.12 -6.62
C PHE A 231 -0.62 -11.17 -5.43
N ILE A 232 -1.65 -11.04 -4.60
CA ILE A 232 -1.60 -10.26 -3.36
C ILE A 232 -1.98 -11.18 -2.20
N LYS A 233 -1.14 -11.23 -1.18
CA LYS A 233 -1.42 -11.87 0.11
C LYS A 233 -1.67 -10.79 1.16
N LEU A 234 -2.79 -10.89 1.85
CA LEU A 234 -3.18 -9.98 2.93
C LEU A 234 -3.27 -10.76 4.24
N LEU A 235 -2.71 -10.21 5.31
CA LEU A 235 -2.82 -10.78 6.67
C LEU A 235 -3.48 -9.77 7.59
N SER A 236 -4.50 -10.19 8.33
CA SER A 236 -5.20 -9.34 9.29
C SER A 236 -5.77 -10.13 10.46
N ARG A 237 -5.87 -9.47 11.63
CA ARG A 237 -6.66 -9.96 12.76
C ARG A 237 -8.13 -10.15 12.41
N SER A 238 -8.68 -9.35 11.51
CA SER A 238 -10.08 -9.43 11.11
C SER A 238 -10.33 -8.89 9.70
N PHE A 239 -11.04 -9.68 8.91
CA PHE A 239 -11.66 -9.29 7.66
C PHE A 239 -13.18 -9.30 7.81
N VAL A 240 -13.85 -8.23 7.40
CA VAL A 240 -15.31 -8.14 7.41
C VAL A 240 -15.81 -8.23 5.98
N PHE A 241 -16.47 -9.33 5.66
CA PHE A 241 -17.10 -9.58 4.37
C PHE A 241 -18.60 -9.27 4.47
N ARG A 242 -19.07 -8.47 3.52
CA ARG A 242 -20.48 -8.24 3.21
C ARG A 242 -20.73 -8.66 1.76
N PRO A 243 -21.98 -8.86 1.33
CA PRO A 243 -22.25 -9.26 -0.05
C PRO A 243 -21.64 -8.33 -1.13
N ASP A 244 -21.52 -7.03 -0.84
CA ASP A 244 -21.08 -6.01 -1.79
C ASP A 244 -19.64 -5.53 -1.57
N ARG A 245 -19.00 -5.89 -0.46
CA ARG A 245 -17.69 -5.35 -0.09
C ARG A 245 -16.94 -6.20 0.92
N LEU A 246 -15.63 -6.04 0.93
CA LEU A 246 -14.72 -6.53 1.96
C LEU A 246 -13.97 -5.35 2.57
N VAL A 247 -13.85 -5.32 3.89
CA VAL A 247 -13.04 -4.32 4.59
C VAL A 247 -12.16 -4.97 5.66
N SER A 248 -10.98 -4.39 5.88
CA SER A 248 -10.20 -4.58 7.09
C SER A 248 -9.61 -3.25 7.52
N GLN A 249 -9.65 -2.97 8.83
CA GLN A 249 -9.06 -1.75 9.38
C GLN A 249 -7.54 -1.75 9.30
N ARG A 250 -6.94 -2.94 9.32
CA ARG A 250 -5.50 -3.12 9.28
C ARG A 250 -5.16 -4.49 8.73
N ALA A 251 -4.52 -4.50 7.56
CA ALA A 251 -4.00 -5.69 6.92
C ALA A 251 -2.58 -5.43 6.43
N SER A 252 -1.62 -6.30 6.78
CA SER A 252 -0.35 -6.30 6.05
C SER A 252 -0.60 -6.80 4.64
N ALA A 253 0.13 -6.27 3.67
CA ALA A 253 -0.01 -6.62 2.26
C ALA A 253 1.34 -6.99 1.65
N THR A 254 1.37 -8.12 0.95
CA THR A 254 2.49 -8.53 0.10
C THR A 254 1.97 -8.74 -1.30
N MET A 255 2.43 -7.92 -2.24
CA MET A 255 2.16 -8.06 -3.67
C MET A 255 3.38 -8.66 -4.35
N TYR A 256 3.21 -9.79 -5.02
CA TYR A 256 4.32 -10.52 -5.64
C TYR A 256 4.65 -9.96 -7.04
N LEU A 257 5.94 -9.66 -7.25
CA LEU A 257 6.54 -9.24 -8.51
C LEU A 257 7.64 -10.27 -8.85
N ASP A 258 7.22 -11.44 -9.35
CA ASP A 258 8.05 -12.64 -9.51
C ASP A 258 8.69 -13.10 -8.18
N ALA A 259 10.03 -13.04 -8.06
CA ALA A 259 10.77 -13.35 -6.83
C ALA A 259 10.83 -12.16 -5.85
N ASP A 260 10.42 -10.98 -6.30
CA ASP A 260 10.40 -9.73 -5.54
C ASP A 260 8.99 -9.40 -5.05
N SER A 261 8.85 -8.33 -4.24
CA SER A 261 7.54 -7.90 -3.77
C SER A 261 7.45 -6.41 -3.47
N ILE A 262 6.21 -5.91 -3.47
CA ILE A 262 5.83 -4.66 -2.79
C ILE A 262 5.17 -5.07 -1.47
N PHE A 263 5.74 -4.65 -0.35
CA PHE A 263 5.28 -5.01 1.00
C PHE A 263 4.88 -3.77 1.81
N HIS A 264 3.86 -3.92 2.66
CA HIS A 264 3.51 -2.94 3.68
C HIS A 264 2.97 -3.62 4.95
N PRO A 265 3.38 -3.19 6.17
CA PRO A 265 3.07 -3.91 7.42
C PRO A 265 1.63 -3.71 7.94
N GLY A 266 0.92 -2.66 7.52
CA GLY A 266 -0.48 -2.48 7.91
C GLY A 266 -1.22 -1.39 7.16
N LEU A 267 -2.25 -1.75 6.40
CA LEU A 267 -3.03 -0.89 5.53
C LEU A 267 -4.52 -1.05 5.84
N GLN A 268 -5.29 0.02 5.67
CA GLN A 268 -6.73 -0.10 5.55
C GLN A 268 -7.06 -0.74 4.21
N LEU A 269 -7.75 -1.87 4.26
CA LEU A 269 -8.19 -2.62 3.09
C LEU A 269 -9.66 -2.30 2.83
N ARG A 270 -9.97 -2.00 1.57
CA ARG A 270 -11.34 -1.99 1.06
C ARG A 270 -11.40 -2.63 -0.31
N TYR A 271 -12.33 -3.54 -0.52
CA TYR A 271 -12.71 -4.07 -1.83
C TYR A 271 -14.21 -3.83 -2.03
N ILE A 272 -14.58 -3.33 -3.21
CA ILE A 272 -15.98 -3.14 -3.62
C ILE A 272 -16.26 -4.10 -4.78
N ASP A 273 -17.26 -4.95 -4.64
CA ASP A 273 -17.51 -6.03 -5.60
C ASP A 273 -18.14 -5.53 -6.90
N GLU A 274 -19.03 -4.53 -6.83
CA GLU A 274 -19.73 -3.93 -7.98
C GLU A 274 -18.76 -3.52 -9.11
N ASN A 275 -17.67 -2.84 -8.75
CA ASN A 275 -16.64 -2.42 -9.68
C ASN A 275 -15.36 -3.26 -9.55
N ARG A 276 -15.30 -4.30 -8.72
CA ARG A 276 -14.08 -5.09 -8.46
C ARG A 276 -12.83 -4.24 -8.16
N GLU A 277 -12.98 -3.15 -7.43
CA GLU A 277 -11.88 -2.23 -7.08
C GLU A 277 -11.32 -2.55 -5.69
N LEU A 278 -10.03 -2.87 -5.64
CA LEU A 278 -9.24 -2.97 -4.42
C LEU A 278 -8.60 -1.62 -4.10
N SER A 279 -8.77 -1.15 -2.87
CA SER A 279 -8.09 0.02 -2.30
C SER A 279 -7.25 -0.43 -1.11
N LEU A 280 -5.97 -0.12 -1.13
CA LEU A 280 -5.06 -0.30 -0.01
C LEU A 280 -4.57 1.07 0.44
N VAL A 281 -5.01 1.50 1.62
CA VAL A 281 -4.82 2.87 2.11
C VAL A 281 -3.88 2.87 3.29
N ARG A 282 -2.84 3.68 3.16
CA ARG A 282 -1.88 4.02 4.21
C ARG A 282 -2.50 5.07 5.13
N SER A 283 -2.45 4.86 6.45
CA SER A 283 -2.89 5.89 7.40
C SER A 283 -1.77 6.89 7.66
N SER A 284 -2.11 8.13 7.94
CA SER A 284 -1.14 9.18 8.27
C SER A 284 -0.56 9.06 9.68
N ASP A 285 -1.05 8.12 10.50
CA ASP A 285 -0.70 7.94 11.91
C ASP A 285 -0.19 6.52 12.22
N GLY A 286 0.62 6.45 13.29
CA GLY A 286 1.11 5.19 13.85
C GLY A 286 1.96 4.36 12.88
N ALA A 287 1.91 3.03 13.06
CA ALA A 287 2.69 2.06 12.29
C ALA A 287 2.26 1.98 10.81
N SER A 288 1.05 2.44 10.53
CA SER A 288 0.49 2.47 9.19
C SER A 288 1.10 3.59 8.35
N ALA A 289 2.00 4.42 8.91
CA ALA A 289 2.71 5.46 8.17
C ALA A 289 4.07 5.01 7.58
N SER A 290 4.49 3.75 7.79
CA SER A 290 5.63 3.14 7.10
C SER A 290 5.55 3.27 5.56
N PRO A 291 6.68 3.25 4.83
CA PRO A 291 6.63 3.21 3.38
C PRO A 291 6.09 1.87 2.86
N TYR A 292 5.72 1.85 1.58
CA TYR A 292 5.68 0.61 0.81
C TYR A 292 7.11 0.25 0.42
N TYR A 293 7.56 -0.96 0.79
CA TYR A 293 8.89 -1.46 0.48
C TYR A 293 8.84 -2.23 -0.84
N ASP A 294 9.52 -1.75 -1.86
CA ASP A 294 9.57 -2.39 -3.19
C ASP A 294 10.94 -2.99 -3.46
N THR A 295 11.05 -4.32 -3.36
CA THR A 295 12.32 -5.02 -3.58
C THR A 295 12.68 -5.17 -5.05
N TYR A 296 11.70 -5.09 -5.96
CA TYR A 296 11.93 -5.19 -7.40
C TYR A 296 12.62 -3.92 -7.93
N HIS A 297 12.04 -2.77 -7.61
CA HIS A 297 12.58 -1.47 -7.95
C HIS A 297 13.70 -1.03 -7.01
N LYS A 298 13.81 -1.64 -5.81
CA LYS A 298 14.71 -1.26 -4.71
C LYS A 298 14.52 0.18 -4.24
N VAL A 299 13.26 0.52 -4.01
CA VAL A 299 12.85 1.83 -3.48
C VAL A 299 11.85 1.68 -2.35
N ASP A 300 11.92 2.61 -1.40
CA ASP A 300 10.88 2.84 -0.40
C ASP A 300 9.95 3.93 -0.93
N MET A 301 8.65 3.62 -0.98
CA MET A 301 7.64 4.47 -1.62
C MET A 301 6.68 5.06 -0.60
N TYR A 302 6.54 6.38 -0.63
CA TYR A 302 5.70 7.16 0.25
C TYR A 302 4.56 7.79 -0.56
N PHE A 303 3.39 7.17 -0.54
CA PHE A 303 2.14 7.68 -1.10
C PHE A 303 0.96 7.20 -0.21
N GLU A 304 -0.25 7.69 -0.43
CA GLU A 304 -1.38 7.38 0.47
C GLU A 304 -2.12 6.09 0.12
N ALA A 305 -2.35 5.81 -1.17
CA ALA A 305 -3.18 4.67 -1.56
C ALA A 305 -2.71 3.98 -2.85
N ILE A 306 -2.84 2.66 -2.85
CA ILE A 306 -2.87 1.83 -4.06
C ILE A 306 -4.33 1.60 -4.44
N TYR A 307 -4.68 1.85 -5.70
CA TYR A 307 -5.94 1.42 -6.29
C TYR A 307 -5.71 0.41 -7.41
N TYR A 308 -6.41 -0.72 -7.34
CA TYR A 308 -6.31 -1.80 -8.31
C TYR A 308 -7.70 -2.27 -8.74
N GLN A 309 -8.01 -2.00 -10.01
CA GLN A 309 -9.16 -2.56 -10.68
C GLN A 309 -8.84 -4.02 -11.04
N MET A 310 -9.44 -4.98 -10.33
CA MET A 310 -9.10 -6.40 -10.50
C MET A 310 -9.38 -6.87 -11.93
N GLY A 311 -8.39 -7.55 -12.52
CA GLY A 311 -8.44 -8.04 -13.90
C GLY A 311 -7.77 -7.11 -14.91
N THR A 312 -7.37 -5.90 -14.52
CA THR A 312 -6.56 -5.00 -15.35
C THR A 312 -5.07 -5.33 -15.24
N ASP A 313 -4.28 -4.80 -16.19
CA ASP A 313 -2.82 -4.96 -16.21
C ASP A 313 -2.09 -3.75 -15.60
N SER A 314 -2.78 -2.93 -14.80
CA SER A 314 -2.22 -1.72 -14.22
C SER A 314 -2.76 -1.44 -12.82
N MET A 315 -1.99 -0.69 -12.05
CA MET A 315 -2.35 -0.27 -10.70
C MET A 315 -1.87 1.17 -10.47
N SER A 316 -2.68 2.01 -9.83
CA SER A 316 -2.34 3.41 -9.57
C SER A 316 -1.87 3.64 -8.14
N PHE A 317 -0.83 4.46 -7.99
CA PHE A 317 -0.34 4.96 -6.71
C PHE A 317 -0.67 6.46 -6.64
N GLU A 318 -1.51 6.83 -5.68
CA GLU A 318 -2.10 8.17 -5.62
C GLU A 318 -2.49 8.54 -4.19
N MET A 319 -2.86 9.80 -3.98
CA MET A 319 -3.53 10.21 -2.75
C MET A 319 -4.90 9.54 -2.60
N LEU A 320 -5.48 9.62 -1.41
CA LEU A 320 -6.88 9.33 -1.22
C LEU A 320 -7.75 10.21 -2.12
N ARG A 321 -8.58 9.57 -2.95
CA ARG A 321 -9.53 10.26 -3.83
C ARG A 321 -10.51 11.07 -2.97
N GLY A 322 -10.47 12.40 -3.10
CA GLY A 322 -11.28 13.31 -2.29
C GLY A 322 -11.30 14.74 -2.83
N MET A 323 -11.61 15.72 -1.96
CA MET A 323 -11.65 17.13 -2.34
C MET A 323 -10.25 17.72 -2.61
N ASN A 324 -9.21 17.13 -2.02
CA ASN A 324 -7.82 17.49 -2.30
C ASN A 324 -7.46 17.11 -3.73
N ARG A 325 -6.78 18.02 -4.43
CA ARG A 325 -6.47 17.87 -5.85
C ARG A 325 -4.97 17.78 -6.14
N GLN A 326 -4.10 18.01 -5.14
CA GLN A 326 -2.64 18.02 -5.28
C GLN A 326 -1.99 16.85 -4.56
N SER A 327 -1.44 15.90 -5.31
CA SER A 327 -0.91 14.64 -4.79
C SER A 327 0.60 14.67 -4.74
N GLU A 328 1.18 14.38 -3.59
CA GLU A 328 2.62 14.25 -3.39
C GLU A 328 2.99 12.79 -3.09
N ALA A 329 4.07 12.33 -3.71
CA ALA A 329 4.67 11.04 -3.43
C ALA A 329 6.19 11.11 -3.51
N PHE A 330 6.86 10.23 -2.77
CA PHE A 330 8.32 10.08 -2.81
C PHE A 330 8.69 8.64 -3.13
N PHE A 331 9.67 8.45 -4.02
CA PHE A 331 10.25 7.15 -4.34
C PHE A 331 11.74 7.26 -4.04
N GLU A 332 12.17 6.64 -2.95
CA GLU A 332 13.50 6.81 -2.38
C GLU A 332 14.32 5.54 -2.54
N SER A 333 15.57 5.65 -2.98
CA SER A 333 16.47 4.49 -3.06
C SER A 333 16.57 3.76 -1.72
N SER A 334 16.57 2.43 -1.74
CA SER A 334 16.83 1.64 -0.53
C SER A 334 18.22 1.95 0.09
N ASN A 335 19.16 2.44 -0.72
CA ASN A 335 20.51 2.83 -0.32
C ASN A 335 20.67 4.34 -0.06
N PHE A 336 19.57 5.09 0.01
CA PHE A 336 19.57 6.51 0.30
C PHE A 336 20.16 6.81 1.68
N TYR A 337 21.11 7.75 1.74
CA TYR A 337 21.66 8.30 2.99
C TYR A 337 21.73 9.83 2.99
N SER A 338 21.50 10.43 4.16
CA SER A 338 21.68 11.86 4.40
C SER A 338 22.10 12.11 5.85
N GLU A 339 23.20 12.85 6.05
CA GLU A 339 23.64 13.26 7.39
C GLU A 339 22.55 14.10 8.08
N GLU A 340 21.89 15.00 7.35
CA GLU A 340 20.82 15.84 7.89
C GLU A 340 19.67 15.00 8.47
N ARG A 341 19.25 13.94 7.76
CA ARG A 341 18.20 13.04 8.27
C ARG A 341 18.68 12.26 9.48
N TYR A 342 19.94 11.81 9.49
CA TYR A 342 20.51 11.15 10.65
C TYR A 342 20.47 12.07 11.89
N THR A 343 20.96 13.31 11.76
CA THR A 343 20.91 14.30 12.86
C THR A 343 19.47 14.60 13.30
N ARG A 344 18.53 14.68 12.35
CA ARG A 344 17.11 14.91 12.67
C ARG A 344 16.49 13.77 13.48
N LEU A 345 16.91 12.52 13.26
CA LEU A 345 16.43 11.37 14.03
C LEU A 345 16.86 11.42 15.51
N GLU A 346 18.00 12.05 15.82
CA GLU A 346 18.51 12.19 17.19
C GLU A 346 17.59 13.05 18.07
N GLY A 347 17.04 14.12 17.50
CA GLY A 347 16.11 15.00 18.20
C GLY A 347 16.74 15.62 19.46
N ILE A 348 16.09 15.39 20.62
CA ILE A 348 16.53 15.89 21.93
C ILE A 348 17.20 14.76 22.76
N ASP A 349 17.11 13.51 22.30
CA ASP A 349 17.64 12.37 23.04
C ASP A 349 19.17 12.31 22.93
N ALA A 350 19.83 11.79 23.98
CA ALA A 350 21.29 11.71 24.05
C ALA A 350 21.92 10.67 23.10
N LEU A 351 21.11 9.73 22.59
CA LEU A 351 21.53 8.70 21.64
C LEU A 351 20.54 8.67 20.49
N ASN A 352 21.06 8.64 19.27
CA ASN A 352 20.23 8.49 18.08
C ASN A 352 19.42 7.17 18.15
N PRO A 353 18.08 7.21 17.99
CA PRO A 353 17.21 6.04 18.01
C PRO A 353 17.68 4.85 17.16
N ILE A 354 18.26 5.12 15.99
CA ILE A 354 18.74 4.05 15.11
C ILE A 354 19.94 3.30 15.72
N ASN A 355 20.80 3.99 16.48
CA ASN A 355 21.90 3.38 17.21
C ASN A 355 21.40 2.57 18.41
N VAL A 356 20.29 2.98 19.04
CA VAL A 356 19.68 2.22 20.14
C VAL A 356 19.23 0.85 19.64
N ILE A 357 18.51 0.80 18.51
CA ILE A 357 18.10 -0.47 17.90
C ILE A 357 19.32 -1.30 17.49
N TYR A 358 20.31 -0.69 16.85
CA TYR A 358 21.55 -1.37 16.48
C TYR A 358 22.26 -1.99 17.69
N ASN A 359 22.45 -1.23 18.77
CA ASN A 359 23.11 -1.71 19.98
C ASN A 359 22.31 -2.81 20.68
N PHE A 360 20.98 -2.66 20.79
CA PHE A 360 20.12 -3.72 21.34
C PHE A 360 20.35 -5.03 20.57
N THR A 361 20.31 -4.92 19.24
CA THR A 361 20.45 -6.04 18.32
C THR A 361 21.82 -6.69 18.39
N GLU A 362 22.90 -5.91 18.48
CA GLU A 362 24.24 -6.46 18.61
C GLU A 362 24.49 -7.12 19.97
N ASN A 363 23.78 -6.69 21.02
CA ASN A 363 23.87 -7.30 22.35
C ASN A 363 23.03 -8.59 22.44
N THR A 364 21.83 -8.63 21.86
CA THR A 364 20.90 -9.76 21.98
C THR A 364 21.00 -10.77 20.83
N LYS A 365 21.56 -10.35 19.70
CA LYS A 365 21.56 -11.07 18.41
C LYS A 365 20.16 -11.33 17.83
N LEU A 366 19.13 -10.64 18.34
CA LEU A 366 17.75 -10.74 17.85
C LEU A 366 17.48 -9.75 16.72
N ARG A 367 16.97 -10.24 15.59
CA ARG A 367 16.48 -9.38 14.48
C ARG A 367 14.98 -9.10 14.54
N SER A 368 14.28 -9.77 15.46
CA SER A 368 12.87 -9.61 15.73
C SER A 368 12.65 -9.75 17.23
N PHE A 369 11.88 -8.84 17.82
CA PHE A 369 11.66 -8.74 19.26
C PHE A 369 10.41 -7.90 19.53
N PHE A 370 9.93 -7.92 20.76
CA PHE A 370 8.77 -7.15 21.20
C PHE A 370 9.17 -5.83 21.86
N ILE A 371 8.25 -4.87 21.87
CA ILE A 371 8.51 -3.55 22.45
C ILE A 371 8.88 -3.60 23.94
N TYR A 372 8.36 -4.59 24.69
CA TYR A 372 8.66 -4.72 26.12
C TYR A 372 10.15 -5.04 26.34
N GLU A 373 10.76 -5.87 25.49
CA GLU A 373 12.18 -6.22 25.56
C GLU A 373 13.07 -4.99 25.35
N LEU A 374 12.68 -4.13 24.39
CA LEU A 374 13.38 -2.88 24.14
C LEU A 374 13.19 -1.88 25.28
N THR A 375 12.00 -1.85 25.88
CA THR A 375 11.67 -0.98 27.02
C THR A 375 12.52 -1.34 28.26
N GLU A 376 12.64 -2.62 28.56
CA GLU A 376 13.50 -3.11 29.64
C GLU A 376 14.98 -2.78 29.41
N TYR A 377 15.45 -2.92 28.16
CA TYR A 377 16.82 -2.57 27.78
C TYR A 377 17.10 -1.06 27.95
N MET A 378 16.19 -0.22 27.47
CA MET A 378 16.34 1.24 27.50
C MET A 378 16.10 1.84 28.89
N LYS A 379 15.37 1.14 29.78
CA LYS A 379 14.89 1.64 31.07
C LYS A 379 14.15 2.98 30.94
N LYS A 380 13.33 3.11 29.88
CA LYS A 380 12.51 4.29 29.58
C LYS A 380 11.01 3.95 29.67
N PRO A 381 10.12 4.95 29.82
CA PRO A 381 8.68 4.71 29.78
C PRO A 381 8.22 4.07 28.45
N PRO A 382 7.28 3.10 28.47
CA PRO A 382 6.82 2.41 27.26
C PRO A 382 6.34 3.35 26.15
N GLU A 383 5.62 4.42 26.49
CA GLU A 383 5.12 5.40 25.52
C GLU A 383 6.23 6.12 24.77
N GLN A 384 7.35 6.43 25.46
CA GLN A 384 8.51 7.06 24.83
C GLN A 384 9.20 6.09 23.85
N VAL A 385 9.34 4.82 24.24
CA VAL A 385 9.91 3.78 23.36
C VAL A 385 8.99 3.55 22.16
N LYS A 386 7.68 3.54 22.35
CA LYS A 386 6.69 3.39 21.28
C LYS A 386 6.75 4.54 20.28
N ALA A 387 6.82 5.78 20.75
CA ALA A 387 6.99 6.94 19.86
C ALA A 387 8.30 6.83 19.04
N MET A 388 9.41 6.42 19.68
CA MET A 388 10.69 6.19 19.01
C MET A 388 10.59 5.11 17.92
N VAL A 389 9.98 3.96 18.24
CA VAL A 389 9.78 2.84 17.31
C VAL A 389 8.91 3.25 16.13
N LEU A 390 7.83 4.00 16.37
CA LEU A 390 6.97 4.51 15.31
C LEU A 390 7.72 5.46 14.37
N ASN A 391 8.56 6.36 14.90
CA ASN A 391 9.37 7.25 14.07
C ASN A 391 10.38 6.47 13.20
N LEU A 392 11.01 5.42 13.74
CA LEU A 392 11.92 4.56 12.98
C LEU A 392 11.19 3.73 11.92
N ALA A 393 9.98 3.25 12.22
CA ALA A 393 9.14 2.52 11.28
C ALA A 393 8.68 3.40 10.13
N ASN A 394 8.31 4.65 10.42
CA ASN A 394 7.95 5.65 9.41
C ASN A 394 9.16 6.05 8.54
N GLY A 395 10.36 6.02 9.10
CA GLY A 395 11.62 6.21 8.38
C GLY A 395 12.04 5.03 7.50
N GLY A 396 11.35 3.88 7.57
CA GLY A 396 11.70 2.69 6.78
C GLY A 396 12.84 1.84 7.36
N TYR A 397 13.25 2.06 8.62
CA TYR A 397 14.38 1.34 9.23
C TYR A 397 13.98 0.02 9.90
N ILE A 398 12.73 -0.07 10.36
CA ILE A 398 12.14 -1.23 11.00
C ILE A 398 10.69 -1.37 10.55
N THR A 399 10.07 -2.54 10.77
CA THR A 399 8.61 -2.67 10.73
C THR A 399 8.08 -2.83 12.15
N TYR A 400 6.92 -2.25 12.42
CA TYR A 400 6.25 -2.38 13.70
C TYR A 400 4.82 -2.92 13.51
N ASN A 401 4.52 -4.03 14.18
CA ASN A 401 3.17 -4.57 14.23
C ASN A 401 2.46 -4.09 15.50
N ILE A 402 1.44 -3.24 15.35
CA ILE A 402 0.71 -2.67 16.49
C ILE A 402 -0.14 -3.70 17.23
N ASP A 403 -0.55 -4.80 16.58
CA ASP A 403 -1.49 -5.77 17.13
C ASP A 403 -0.85 -6.72 18.14
N ASN A 404 0.46 -6.95 18.02
CA ASN A 404 1.25 -7.77 18.94
C ASN A 404 2.52 -7.06 19.43
N GLU A 405 2.68 -5.77 19.11
CA GLU A 405 3.83 -4.92 19.45
C GLU A 405 5.20 -5.49 19.07
N ARG A 406 5.25 -6.30 18.00
CA ARG A 406 6.47 -6.87 17.44
C ARG A 406 7.20 -5.87 16.55
N ILE A 407 8.52 -5.85 16.67
CA ILE A 407 9.46 -5.06 15.87
C ILE A 407 10.30 -6.02 15.04
N ASP A 408 10.41 -5.78 13.74
CA ASP A 408 11.35 -6.49 12.87
C ASP A 408 12.32 -5.49 12.24
N ILE A 409 13.61 -5.81 12.28
CA ILE A 409 14.65 -4.91 11.76
C ILE A 409 14.80 -5.11 10.25
N LEU A 410 14.86 -4.01 9.51
CA LEU A 410 15.09 -4.05 8.06
C LEU A 410 16.58 -3.93 7.72
N PRO A 411 17.04 -4.53 6.61
CA PRO A 411 18.43 -4.40 6.13
C PRO A 411 18.88 -2.95 6.02
N ARG A 412 17.96 -2.07 5.61
CA ARG A 412 18.16 -0.63 5.48
C ARG A 412 18.77 0.03 6.71
N LEU A 413 18.43 -0.41 7.92
CA LEU A 413 19.01 0.13 9.16
C LEU A 413 20.54 -0.02 9.19
N PHE A 414 21.04 -1.21 8.82
CA PHE A 414 22.47 -1.50 8.82
C PHE A 414 23.19 -0.79 7.67
N GLU A 415 22.58 -0.76 6.48
CA GLU A 415 23.12 -0.04 5.32
C GLU A 415 23.27 1.46 5.63
N TYR A 416 22.27 2.06 6.26
CA TYR A 416 22.28 3.47 6.65
C TYR A 416 23.39 3.79 7.67
N LEU A 417 23.62 2.91 8.65
CA LEU A 417 24.69 3.06 9.63
C LEU A 417 26.09 2.84 9.04
N ASN A 418 26.22 1.92 8.08
CA ASN A 418 27.46 1.70 7.35
C ASN A 418 27.79 2.88 6.44
N ALA A 419 26.80 3.46 5.78
CA ALA A 419 26.92 4.68 4.97
C ALA A 419 27.42 5.86 5.83
N ARG A 420 26.78 6.08 6.98
CA ARG A 420 27.23 7.08 7.97
C ARG A 420 28.68 6.87 8.40
N SER A 421 29.04 5.63 8.69
CA SER A 421 30.39 5.27 9.13
C SER A 421 31.41 5.24 7.97
N LYS A 422 30.99 5.61 6.74
CA LYS A 422 31.79 5.55 5.52
C LYS A 422 32.34 4.16 5.18
N LYS A 423 31.67 3.10 5.69
CA LYS A 423 32.03 1.69 5.45
C LYS A 423 31.37 1.13 4.19
N SER A 424 30.30 1.75 3.71
CA SER A 424 29.63 1.41 2.46
C SER A 424 29.35 2.65 1.64
N ASP A 425 29.34 2.49 0.33
CA ASP A 425 28.85 3.50 -0.59
C ASP A 425 27.33 3.68 -0.44
N TYR A 426 26.83 4.85 -0.84
CA TYR A 426 25.42 5.22 -0.72
C TYR A 426 25.05 6.23 -1.81
N ASP A 427 23.76 6.47 -1.97
CA ASP A 427 23.26 7.45 -2.93
C ASP A 427 22.36 8.49 -2.26
N VAL A 428 21.99 9.52 -3.04
CA VAL A 428 21.08 10.60 -2.66
C VAL A 428 19.78 10.55 -3.47
N ILE A 429 19.49 9.42 -4.12
CA ILE A 429 18.41 9.33 -5.11
C ILE A 429 17.07 9.30 -4.36
N GLN A 430 16.33 10.39 -4.49
CA GLN A 430 14.93 10.51 -4.10
C GLN A 430 14.15 11.21 -5.21
N ILE A 431 13.15 10.53 -5.74
CA ILE A 431 12.28 11.06 -6.79
C ILE A 431 11.02 11.62 -6.12
N ARG A 432 10.85 12.94 -6.18
CA ARG A 432 9.62 13.61 -5.75
C ARG A 432 8.64 13.69 -6.90
N SER A 433 7.41 13.29 -6.65
CA SER A 433 6.28 13.38 -7.58
C SER A 433 5.25 14.36 -7.02
N THR A 434 4.89 15.37 -7.82
CA THR A 434 3.80 16.30 -7.48
C THR A 434 2.86 16.45 -8.68
N VAL A 435 1.62 16.01 -8.52
CA VAL A 435 0.62 15.98 -9.60
C VAL A 435 -0.69 16.62 -9.18
N SER A 436 -1.52 17.00 -10.15
CA SER A 436 -2.86 17.54 -9.92
C SER A 436 -3.92 16.67 -10.62
N ARG A 437 -4.91 16.17 -9.86
CA ARG A 437 -6.05 15.37 -10.36
C ARG A 437 -5.66 14.12 -11.19
N THR A 438 -4.52 13.51 -10.90
CA THR A 438 -4.06 12.26 -11.51
C THR A 438 -3.23 11.47 -10.49
N SER A 439 -2.91 10.23 -10.79
CA SER A 439 -1.99 9.42 -9.98
C SER A 439 -0.53 9.90 -10.06
N ASN A 440 0.21 9.73 -8.96
CA ASN A 440 1.65 9.98 -8.90
C ASN A 440 2.42 8.94 -9.69
N ALA A 441 1.98 7.68 -9.64
CA ALA A 441 2.57 6.63 -10.44
C ALA A 441 1.53 5.60 -10.93
N VAL A 442 1.91 4.86 -11.97
CA VAL A 442 1.15 3.72 -12.49
C VAL A 442 2.11 2.55 -12.69
N LEU A 443 1.86 1.44 -12.00
CA LEU A 443 2.61 0.20 -12.13
C LEU A 443 2.00 -0.64 -13.26
N ASN A 444 2.84 -1.07 -14.22
CA ASN A 444 2.45 -2.02 -15.25
C ASN A 444 2.60 -3.45 -14.72
N LEU A 445 1.50 -4.21 -14.60
CA LEU A 445 1.53 -5.57 -14.03
C LEU A 445 1.98 -6.67 -15.02
N LYS A 446 2.48 -6.29 -16.20
CA LYS A 446 3.13 -7.20 -17.18
C LYS A 446 4.64 -7.05 -17.19
N THR A 447 5.14 -5.82 -17.12
CA THR A 447 6.59 -5.52 -17.17
C THR A 447 7.17 -5.13 -15.82
N TYR A 448 6.29 -4.84 -14.85
CA TYR A 448 6.59 -4.17 -13.59
C TYR A 448 7.20 -2.78 -13.73
N ASP A 449 7.24 -2.19 -14.93
CA ASP A 449 7.70 -0.80 -15.06
C ASP A 449 6.75 0.13 -14.30
N LEU A 450 7.33 1.04 -13.52
CA LEU A 450 6.62 2.04 -12.74
C LEU A 450 6.74 3.41 -13.39
N LYS A 451 5.67 3.86 -14.04
CA LYS A 451 5.61 5.20 -14.64
C LYS A 451 5.33 6.24 -13.56
N ILE A 452 6.32 7.06 -13.21
CA ILE A 452 6.19 8.13 -12.21
C ILE A 452 5.97 9.47 -12.92
N LYS A 453 4.97 10.23 -12.49
CA LYS A 453 4.52 11.49 -13.07
C LYS A 453 4.82 12.67 -12.15
N GLY A 454 4.77 13.89 -12.70
CA GLY A 454 4.97 15.11 -11.91
C GLY A 454 6.36 15.23 -11.30
N VAL A 455 7.38 14.69 -11.96
CA VAL A 455 8.78 14.72 -11.53
C VAL A 455 9.45 16.00 -12.06
N PRO A 456 9.73 17.01 -11.20
CA PRO A 456 10.35 18.25 -11.66
C PRO A 456 11.86 18.10 -11.93
N GLN A 457 12.52 17.29 -11.12
CA GLN A 457 13.97 17.04 -11.16
C GLN A 457 14.28 15.70 -10.48
N VAL A 458 15.35 15.04 -10.91
CA VAL A 458 15.98 13.91 -10.20
C VAL A 458 17.44 14.32 -9.92
N SER A 459 17.88 14.26 -8.65
CA SER A 459 19.31 14.36 -8.32
C SER A 459 19.94 12.97 -8.37
N LEU A 460 20.98 12.81 -9.18
CA LEU A 460 21.74 11.54 -9.26
C LEU A 460 23.00 11.58 -8.41
N SER A 461 23.65 12.74 -8.35
CA SER A 461 24.84 12.95 -7.53
C SER A 461 24.98 14.42 -7.19
N ASP A 462 25.01 14.73 -5.89
CA ASP A 462 25.28 16.08 -5.40
C ASP A 462 26.77 16.42 -5.47
N SER A 463 27.65 15.44 -5.21
CA SER A 463 29.12 15.61 -5.31
C SER A 463 29.57 15.90 -6.74
N GLN A 464 28.94 15.24 -7.72
CA GLN A 464 29.26 15.40 -9.13
C GLN A 464 28.33 16.38 -9.87
N ALA A 465 27.39 17.01 -9.15
CA ALA A 465 26.43 17.98 -9.69
C ALA A 465 25.68 17.47 -10.95
N VAL A 466 25.17 16.23 -10.88
CA VAL A 466 24.41 15.60 -11.97
C VAL A 466 22.92 15.57 -11.67
N TYR A 467 22.15 16.29 -12.49
CA TYR A 467 20.71 16.48 -12.34
C TYR A 467 19.98 16.18 -13.64
N ILE A 468 18.78 15.60 -13.53
CA ILE A 468 17.90 15.33 -14.67
C ILE A 468 16.63 16.15 -14.52
N TYR A 469 16.20 16.78 -15.60
CA TYR A 469 14.96 17.52 -15.73
C TYR A 469 14.10 16.90 -16.84
N PRO A 470 13.19 15.96 -16.52
CA PRO A 470 12.36 15.30 -17.51
C PRO A 470 11.42 16.30 -18.21
N ARG A 471 11.40 16.28 -19.54
CA ARG A 471 10.62 17.22 -20.38
C ARG A 471 9.13 17.18 -20.04
N ASP A 472 8.59 15.97 -19.97
CA ASP A 472 7.16 15.74 -19.70
C ASP A 472 6.86 15.63 -18.20
N LYS A 473 7.85 15.89 -17.34
CA LYS A 473 7.80 15.62 -15.89
C LYS A 473 7.46 14.16 -15.58
N GLU A 474 7.92 13.23 -16.42
CA GLU A 474 7.68 11.80 -16.27
C GLU A 474 9.00 11.02 -16.39
N ILE A 475 9.12 9.95 -15.61
CA ILE A 475 10.16 8.94 -15.77
C ILE A 475 9.53 7.54 -15.73
N LEU A 476 10.19 6.57 -16.35
CA LEU A 476 9.81 5.16 -16.28
C LEU A 476 10.85 4.42 -15.44
N LEU A 477 10.53 4.21 -14.17
CA LEU A 477 11.36 3.43 -13.24
C LEU A 477 11.23 1.94 -13.57
N ARG A 478 12.37 1.26 -13.55
CA ARG A 478 12.54 -0.16 -13.85
C ARG A 478 13.26 -0.84 -12.69
N LYS A 479 13.49 -2.15 -12.84
CA LYS A 479 14.20 -2.97 -11.86
C LYS A 479 15.50 -2.31 -11.39
N ASN A 480 15.81 -2.43 -10.10
CA ASN A 480 17.08 -1.97 -9.51
C ASN A 480 17.37 -0.46 -9.67
N ARG A 481 16.34 0.39 -9.63
CA ARG A 481 16.43 1.86 -9.80
C ARG A 481 16.88 2.34 -11.18
N ASP A 482 17.02 1.44 -12.16
CA ASP A 482 17.22 1.86 -13.54
C ASP A 482 15.99 2.65 -14.00
N PHE A 483 16.18 3.70 -14.80
CA PHE A 483 15.02 4.43 -15.32
C PHE A 483 15.28 5.05 -16.69
N VAL A 484 14.19 5.21 -17.44
CA VAL A 484 14.19 5.85 -18.76
C VAL A 484 13.49 7.21 -18.68
N PHE A 485 14.02 8.18 -19.40
CA PHE A 485 13.48 9.53 -19.45
C PHE A 485 13.80 10.22 -20.79
N THR A 486 13.15 11.37 -21.02
CA THR A 486 13.48 12.31 -22.08
C THR A 486 13.54 13.69 -21.45
N GLY A 487 14.58 14.49 -21.72
CA GLY A 487 14.74 15.78 -21.07
C GLY A 487 16.16 16.32 -21.06
N LEU A 488 16.40 17.25 -20.14
CA LEU A 488 17.71 17.87 -19.93
C LEU A 488 18.48 17.07 -18.88
N VAL A 489 19.72 16.72 -19.20
CA VAL A 489 20.73 16.29 -18.22
C VAL A 489 21.68 17.45 -18.00
N ARG A 490 21.85 17.86 -16.75
CA ARG A 490 22.88 18.82 -16.35
C ARG A 490 23.99 18.07 -15.63
N ALA A 491 25.23 18.24 -16.08
CA ALA A 491 26.42 17.74 -15.41
C ALA A 491 27.46 18.85 -15.33
N GLY A 492 27.61 19.43 -14.14
CA GLY A 492 28.48 20.57 -13.92
C GLY A 492 28.13 21.75 -14.83
N TYR A 493 29.05 22.06 -15.74
CA TYR A 493 28.96 23.19 -16.68
C TYR A 493 28.22 22.86 -17.96
N PHE A 494 27.88 21.59 -18.19
CA PHE A 494 27.30 21.07 -19.44
C PHE A 494 25.83 20.72 -19.26
N ASP A 495 25.04 21.11 -20.25
CA ASP A 495 23.62 20.83 -20.40
C ASP A 495 23.42 20.00 -21.68
N PHE A 496 22.94 18.77 -21.53
CA PHE A 496 22.64 17.81 -22.61
C PHE A 496 21.13 17.71 -22.80
N TYR A 497 20.64 18.10 -23.97
CA TYR A 497 19.23 17.94 -24.35
C TYR A 497 19.06 16.60 -25.03
N ALA A 498 18.63 15.58 -24.28
CA ALA A 498 18.67 14.19 -24.70
C ALA A 498 17.29 13.53 -24.73
N ASN A 499 17.10 12.63 -25.69
CA ASN A 499 15.86 11.88 -25.92
C ASN A 499 16.10 10.38 -25.69
N GLN A 500 15.10 9.70 -25.11
CA GLN A 500 15.13 8.26 -24.83
C GLN A 500 16.37 7.81 -24.03
N SER A 501 16.81 8.64 -23.10
CA SER A 501 17.96 8.38 -22.25
C SER A 501 17.63 7.36 -21.17
N SER A 502 18.64 6.61 -20.73
CA SER A 502 18.52 5.63 -19.65
C SER A 502 19.59 5.84 -18.59
N PHE A 503 19.20 5.78 -17.32
CA PHE A 503 20.11 5.64 -16.19
C PHE A 503 20.29 4.17 -15.80
N GLU A 504 21.54 3.74 -15.67
CA GLU A 504 21.92 2.40 -15.19
C GLU A 504 22.56 2.54 -13.80
N TYR A 505 21.86 2.09 -12.75
CA TYR A 505 22.26 2.33 -11.36
C TYR A 505 23.57 1.63 -11.00
N ASP A 506 23.71 0.35 -11.37
CA ASP A 506 24.89 -0.46 -11.00
C ASP A 506 26.16 0.05 -11.68
N LYS A 507 26.06 0.58 -12.89
CA LYS A 507 27.20 1.18 -13.62
C LYS A 507 27.37 2.68 -13.35
N PHE A 508 26.45 3.26 -12.60
CA PHE A 508 26.39 4.68 -12.27
C PHE A 508 26.62 5.61 -13.47
N LYS A 509 25.88 5.36 -14.56
CA LYS A 509 26.02 6.09 -15.82
C LYS A 509 24.69 6.38 -16.51
N LEU A 510 24.72 7.34 -17.43
CA LEU A 510 23.63 7.64 -18.35
C LEU A 510 24.02 7.20 -19.77
N ASN A 511 23.12 6.51 -20.47
CA ASN A 511 23.20 6.36 -21.92
C ASN A 511 22.25 7.36 -22.57
N MET A 512 22.76 8.11 -23.54
CA MET A 512 22.03 9.13 -24.28
C MET A 512 22.17 8.84 -25.77
N PRO A 513 21.33 7.93 -26.32
CA PRO A 513 21.43 7.51 -27.72
C PRO A 513 21.09 8.63 -28.71
N GLN A 514 20.37 9.67 -28.26
CA GLN A 514 20.06 10.86 -29.03
C GLN A 514 20.24 12.10 -28.17
N ILE A 515 21.18 12.96 -28.55
CA ILE A 515 21.44 14.26 -27.95
C ILE A 515 21.21 15.30 -29.05
N ASP A 516 20.15 16.08 -28.89
CA ASP A 516 19.79 17.13 -29.84
C ASP A 516 20.85 18.24 -29.83
N SER A 517 21.27 18.63 -28.63
CA SER A 517 22.34 19.61 -28.45
C SER A 517 23.03 19.50 -27.10
N ILE A 518 24.30 19.88 -27.06
CA ILE A 518 25.06 20.19 -25.85
C ILE A 518 25.34 21.68 -25.83
N THR A 519 25.01 22.30 -24.69
CA THR A 519 25.40 23.67 -24.36
C THR A 519 26.25 23.66 -23.12
N PHE A 520 27.19 24.60 -22.99
CA PHE A 520 28.05 24.64 -21.82
C PHE A 520 28.46 26.06 -21.48
N LYS A 521 28.88 26.23 -20.23
CA LYS A 521 29.39 27.51 -19.71
C LYS A 521 30.90 27.46 -19.58
N VAL A 522 31.53 28.61 -19.66
CA VAL A 522 32.96 28.80 -19.40
C VAL A 522 33.17 29.90 -18.38
N ASP A 523 34.24 29.78 -17.61
CA ASP A 523 34.64 30.80 -16.66
C ASP A 523 35.27 32.00 -17.37
N THR A 524 34.87 33.21 -16.97
CA THR A 524 35.47 34.48 -17.38
C THR A 524 35.65 35.41 -16.18
N ILE A 525 36.63 36.30 -16.24
CA ILE A 525 36.87 37.30 -15.20
C ILE A 525 36.01 38.53 -15.47
N ALA A 526 35.10 38.86 -14.55
CA ALA A 526 34.29 40.05 -14.63
C ALA A 526 35.16 41.32 -14.61
N LYS A 527 35.07 42.13 -15.68
CA LYS A 527 35.92 43.32 -15.88
C LYS A 527 35.91 44.31 -14.70
N LYS A 528 34.76 44.46 -14.01
CA LYS A 528 34.55 45.41 -12.91
C LYS A 528 34.95 44.88 -11.53
N THR A 529 34.59 43.64 -11.22
CA THR A 529 34.73 43.09 -9.86
C THR A 529 35.92 42.16 -9.70
N LYS A 530 36.60 41.81 -10.82
CA LYS A 530 37.65 40.78 -10.88
C LYS A 530 37.21 39.41 -10.35
N LYS A 531 35.90 39.20 -10.16
CA LYS A 531 35.33 37.90 -9.78
C LYS A 531 35.20 37.00 -10.99
N VAL A 532 35.42 35.71 -10.80
CA VAL A 532 35.09 34.69 -11.79
C VAL A 532 33.56 34.64 -11.93
N THR A 533 33.10 34.64 -13.17
CA THR A 533 31.69 34.54 -13.56
C THR A 533 31.57 33.56 -14.71
N GLN A 534 30.48 32.82 -14.79
CA GLN A 534 30.21 31.88 -15.87
C GLN A 534 29.45 32.55 -17.02
N VAL A 535 29.89 32.32 -18.25
CA VAL A 535 29.20 32.77 -19.47
C VAL A 535 28.86 31.57 -20.34
N LEU A 536 27.63 31.56 -20.86
CA LEU A 536 27.16 30.53 -21.79
C LEU A 536 27.86 30.67 -23.15
N VAL A 537 28.43 29.58 -23.65
CA VAL A 537 28.95 29.53 -25.03
C VAL A 537 27.78 29.60 -26.01
N ARG A 538 27.90 30.49 -27.01
CA ARG A 538 26.85 30.80 -27.99
C ARG A 538 26.61 29.68 -29.00
N SER A 539 27.66 28.94 -29.33
CA SER A 539 27.58 27.78 -30.21
C SER A 539 27.12 26.55 -29.44
N VAL A 540 26.46 25.63 -30.14
CA VAL A 540 26.01 24.35 -29.59
C VAL A 540 26.61 23.21 -30.39
N LEU A 541 26.91 22.08 -29.73
CA LEU A 541 27.26 20.84 -30.41
C LEU A 541 25.97 20.06 -30.62
N ALA A 542 25.60 19.78 -31.88
CA ALA A 542 24.30 19.21 -32.24
C ALA A 542 24.42 17.80 -32.82
N ASN A 543 23.30 17.05 -32.76
CA ASN A 543 23.07 15.76 -33.42
C ASN A 543 24.11 14.68 -33.07
N LEU A 544 24.30 14.44 -31.79
CA LEU A 544 25.25 13.43 -31.31
C LEU A 544 24.59 12.41 -30.38
N SER A 545 25.38 11.44 -29.94
CA SER A 545 25.01 10.37 -29.02
C SER A 545 26.20 10.10 -28.12
N GLY A 546 25.94 9.62 -26.90
CA GLY A 546 27.03 9.41 -25.97
C GLY A 546 26.62 8.72 -24.69
N GLU A 547 27.58 8.60 -23.79
CA GLU A 547 27.35 8.19 -22.42
C GLU A 547 28.02 9.16 -21.44
N LEU A 548 27.36 9.39 -20.31
CA LEU A 548 27.90 10.16 -19.20
C LEU A 548 28.19 9.20 -18.05
N LEU A 549 29.47 9.02 -17.76
CA LEU A 549 29.92 8.35 -16.54
C LEU A 549 29.86 9.39 -15.41
N ILE A 550 28.99 9.15 -14.43
CA ILE A 550 28.74 10.13 -13.36
C ILE A 550 29.90 10.13 -12.37
N ASP A 551 30.29 8.94 -11.92
CA ASP A 551 31.42 8.65 -11.05
C ASP A 551 31.81 7.17 -11.23
N ASP A 552 32.79 6.69 -10.47
CA ASP A 552 33.05 5.26 -10.33
C ASP A 552 31.81 4.55 -9.75
N PRO A 553 31.45 3.35 -10.26
CA PRO A 553 30.30 2.59 -9.77
C PRO A 553 30.25 2.34 -8.25
N GLY A 554 31.41 2.28 -7.58
CA GLY A 554 31.50 2.11 -6.13
C GLY A 554 31.70 3.42 -5.35
N ASN A 555 31.47 4.56 -5.99
CA ASN A 555 31.68 5.90 -5.44
C ASN A 555 30.48 6.84 -5.67
N LYS A 556 29.25 6.31 -5.62
CA LYS A 556 28.01 7.09 -5.82
C LYS A 556 27.89 8.27 -4.86
N SER A 557 28.41 8.10 -3.65
CA SER A 557 28.47 9.10 -2.59
C SER A 557 29.57 10.15 -2.76
N GLY A 558 30.55 9.93 -3.65
CA GLY A 558 31.74 10.78 -3.77
C GLY A 558 32.69 10.72 -2.56
N LEU A 559 32.67 9.64 -1.78
CA LEU A 559 33.58 9.46 -0.63
C LEU A 559 35.06 9.49 -1.03
N LYS A 560 35.37 9.05 -2.26
CA LYS A 560 36.68 9.19 -2.89
C LYS A 560 36.65 10.36 -3.85
N GLU A 561 37.62 11.26 -3.74
CA GLU A 561 37.79 12.35 -4.70
C GLU A 561 38.41 11.80 -5.99
N LEU A 562 37.63 11.79 -7.06
CA LEU A 562 38.06 11.37 -8.40
C LEU A 562 37.85 12.53 -9.38
N PRO A 563 38.84 13.42 -9.55
CA PRO A 563 38.67 14.70 -10.29
C PRO A 563 38.28 14.56 -11.76
N VAL A 564 38.56 13.39 -12.36
CA VAL A 564 38.23 13.11 -13.76
C VAL A 564 36.73 13.01 -14.00
N PHE A 565 35.91 12.77 -12.97
CA PHE A 565 34.46 12.65 -13.12
C PHE A 565 33.74 13.99 -12.93
N PRO A 566 32.54 14.16 -13.54
CA PRO A 566 31.93 13.29 -14.56
C PRO A 566 32.73 13.24 -15.86
N VAL A 567 32.54 12.17 -16.64
CA VAL A 567 33.14 11.99 -17.97
C VAL A 567 32.03 11.80 -19.01
N PHE A 568 31.99 12.64 -20.03
CA PHE A 568 31.15 12.44 -21.20
C PHE A 568 31.95 11.87 -22.37
N ILE A 569 31.44 10.80 -22.98
CA ILE A 569 32.06 10.13 -24.12
C ILE A 569 31.08 10.21 -25.31
N SER A 570 31.45 10.96 -26.36
CA SER A 570 30.70 10.99 -27.62
C SER A 570 30.94 9.71 -28.41
N LYS A 571 29.87 9.13 -28.96
CA LYS A 571 29.90 7.86 -29.73
C LYS A 571 29.88 8.08 -31.24
N ASN A 572 29.56 9.28 -31.70
CA ASN A 572 29.53 9.67 -33.10
C ASN A 572 29.96 11.13 -33.28
N ASP A 573 30.07 11.55 -34.53
CA ASP A 573 30.35 12.94 -34.88
C ASP A 573 29.24 13.87 -34.36
N ALA A 574 29.63 15.08 -33.98
CA ALA A 574 28.74 16.18 -33.65
C ALA A 574 28.88 17.31 -34.67
N TYR A 575 27.99 18.29 -34.62
CA TYR A 575 27.95 19.38 -35.60
C TYR A 575 27.78 20.74 -34.95
N VAL A 576 28.49 21.75 -35.46
CA VAL A 576 28.20 23.16 -35.17
C VAL A 576 27.63 23.79 -36.43
N TYR A 577 26.41 24.30 -36.33
CA TYR A 577 25.68 24.90 -37.45
C TYR A 577 25.66 26.43 -37.37
N TYR A 578 25.58 27.06 -38.54
CA TYR A 578 25.65 28.52 -38.71
C TYR A 578 24.40 29.09 -39.40
N ASP A 579 23.32 28.31 -39.45
CA ASP A 579 22.05 28.59 -40.13
C ASP A 579 21.08 29.47 -39.33
N ASN A 580 21.46 29.85 -38.11
CA ASN A 580 20.64 30.73 -37.28
C ASN A 580 20.45 32.10 -37.95
N TYR A 581 19.22 32.63 -37.98
CA TYR A 581 18.93 33.95 -38.57
C TYR A 581 19.77 35.09 -37.97
N ARG A 582 20.23 34.97 -36.73
CA ARG A 582 21.13 35.97 -36.12
C ARG A 582 22.52 35.99 -36.77
N ILE A 583 22.94 34.88 -37.37
CA ILE A 583 24.20 34.73 -38.11
C ILE A 583 23.91 35.07 -39.58
N ALA A 584 24.34 36.24 -40.02
CA ALA A 584 24.22 36.69 -41.41
C ALA A 584 22.81 36.51 -42.05
N LYS A 585 21.72 36.69 -41.27
CA LYS A 585 20.33 36.51 -41.73
C LYS A 585 20.02 35.10 -42.26
N GLY A 586 20.76 34.07 -41.79
CA GLY A 586 20.57 32.68 -42.20
C GLY A 586 21.12 32.37 -43.60
N ALA A 587 22.12 33.13 -44.08
CA ALA A 587 22.73 32.92 -45.39
C ALA A 587 23.45 31.57 -45.52
N TYR A 588 23.93 31.01 -44.40
CA TYR A 588 24.65 29.74 -44.35
C TYR A 588 23.69 28.59 -44.12
N LYS A 589 23.31 27.88 -45.19
CA LYS A 589 22.43 26.72 -45.07
C LYS A 589 23.14 25.55 -44.39
N ARG A 590 22.42 24.84 -43.52
CA ARG A 590 22.95 23.74 -42.71
C ARG A 590 23.65 22.64 -43.52
N ASP A 591 23.11 22.32 -44.70
CA ASP A 591 23.63 21.25 -45.56
C ASP A 591 24.88 21.69 -46.34
N ASP A 592 25.12 23.00 -46.43
CA ASP A 592 26.20 23.59 -47.23
C ASP A 592 27.28 24.28 -46.37
N PHE A 593 27.03 24.54 -45.09
CA PHE A 593 27.99 25.22 -44.23
C PHE A 593 27.85 24.78 -42.77
N TYR A 594 28.80 23.99 -42.31
CA TYR A 594 28.82 23.42 -40.96
C TYR A 594 30.23 23.04 -40.55
N TYR A 595 30.47 22.95 -39.25
CA TYR A 595 31.66 22.30 -38.72
C TYR A 595 31.30 20.91 -38.23
N ASN A 596 31.93 19.87 -38.76
CA ASN A 596 31.84 18.50 -38.27
C ASN A 596 32.90 18.31 -37.18
N VAL A 597 32.47 17.84 -36.01
CA VAL A 597 33.29 17.56 -34.84
C VAL A 597 33.43 16.05 -34.72
N TYR A 598 34.65 15.53 -34.71
CA TYR A 598 34.91 14.11 -34.50
C TYR A 598 34.51 13.66 -33.08
N PRO A 599 34.31 12.35 -32.84
CA PRO A 599 33.99 11.84 -31.50
C PRO A 599 35.06 12.27 -30.50
N PHE A 600 34.62 12.74 -29.33
CA PHE A 600 35.47 13.33 -28.31
C PHE A 600 35.09 12.82 -26.91
N THR A 601 36.01 12.96 -25.97
CA THR A 601 35.80 12.71 -24.55
C THR A 601 36.01 14.01 -23.79
N LEU A 602 35.07 14.35 -22.91
CA LEU A 602 35.19 15.43 -21.95
C LEU A 602 35.26 14.81 -20.57
N ASP A 603 36.34 15.04 -19.84
CA ASP A 603 36.45 14.71 -18.42
C ASP A 603 36.27 15.98 -17.57
N SER A 604 36.18 15.79 -16.25
CA SER A 604 36.21 16.89 -15.29
C SER A 604 35.14 17.95 -15.57
N LEU A 605 33.92 17.53 -15.91
CA LEU A 605 32.82 18.42 -16.33
C LEU A 605 32.43 19.49 -15.29
N ASN A 606 32.92 19.34 -14.05
CA ASN A 606 32.73 20.26 -12.93
C ASN A 606 33.86 21.30 -12.76
N SER A 607 34.99 21.17 -13.45
CA SER A 607 36.19 21.97 -13.15
C SER A 607 37.20 22.06 -14.31
N PHE A 608 36.73 22.19 -15.55
CA PHE A 608 37.60 22.30 -16.72
C PHE A 608 38.11 23.74 -16.98
N THR A 609 39.24 23.86 -17.68
CA THR A 609 39.77 25.15 -18.15
C THR A 609 39.30 25.46 -19.57
N THR A 610 38.90 26.71 -19.82
CA THR A 610 38.41 27.16 -21.13
C THR A 610 39.44 26.91 -22.25
N GLU A 611 40.73 27.12 -21.97
CA GLU A 611 41.83 26.93 -22.92
C GLU A 611 42.08 25.45 -23.25
N GLY A 612 41.71 24.55 -22.34
CA GLY A 612 41.81 23.11 -22.51
C GLY A 612 40.74 22.54 -23.45
N LEU A 613 39.62 23.24 -23.62
CA LEU A 613 38.49 22.77 -24.42
C LEU A 613 38.77 22.95 -25.93
N LYS A 614 38.94 21.83 -26.62
CA LYS A 614 39.20 21.78 -28.07
C LYS A 614 38.35 20.69 -28.70
N PHE A 615 37.78 20.98 -29.86
CA PHE A 615 36.97 20.04 -30.63
C PHE A 615 37.59 19.84 -32.01
N ASP A 616 38.28 18.71 -32.21
CA ASP A 616 38.88 18.34 -33.49
C ASP A 616 37.80 18.01 -34.52
N GLY A 617 38.08 18.31 -35.78
CA GLY A 617 37.10 18.17 -36.85
C GLY A 617 37.49 18.93 -38.10
N PHE A 618 36.48 19.35 -38.87
CA PHE A 618 36.68 20.18 -40.04
C PHE A 618 35.47 21.07 -40.35
N LEU A 619 35.75 22.26 -40.88
CA LEU A 619 34.74 23.13 -41.48
C LEU A 619 34.47 22.69 -42.92
N TYR A 620 33.22 22.31 -43.21
CA TYR A 620 32.70 22.24 -44.56
C TYR A 620 32.02 23.58 -44.90
N SER A 621 32.49 24.24 -45.95
CA SER A 621 32.05 25.60 -46.31
C SER A 621 31.34 25.68 -47.66
N GLY A 622 30.79 24.57 -48.16
CA GLY A 622 29.96 24.58 -49.37
C GLY A 622 30.76 24.94 -50.62
N ASN A 623 32.00 24.47 -50.70
CA ASN A 623 32.98 24.79 -51.73
C ASN A 623 33.42 26.26 -51.80
N ILE A 624 33.11 27.09 -50.79
CA ILE A 624 33.73 28.43 -50.65
C ILE A 624 35.23 28.25 -50.43
N MET A 625 35.62 27.35 -49.53
CA MET A 625 36.99 26.97 -49.23
C MET A 625 37.10 25.44 -49.17
N PRO A 626 38.28 24.84 -49.42
CA PRO A 626 38.57 23.45 -49.06
C PRO A 626 38.31 23.21 -47.57
N ASP A 627 38.03 21.96 -47.21
CA ASP A 627 37.78 21.59 -45.82
C ASP A 627 38.90 22.07 -44.88
N ILE A 628 38.52 22.86 -43.86
CA ILE A 628 39.48 23.47 -42.94
C ILE A 628 39.56 22.62 -41.68
N LYS A 629 40.70 21.93 -41.50
CA LYS A 629 40.98 21.05 -40.37
C LYS A 629 41.64 21.79 -39.21
N GLU A 630 40.92 22.74 -38.62
CA GLU A 630 41.38 23.53 -37.48
C GLU A 630 40.43 23.31 -36.30
N PRO A 631 40.93 22.91 -35.11
CA PRO A 631 40.07 22.56 -33.98
C PRO A 631 39.27 23.76 -33.50
N LEU A 632 37.98 23.55 -33.23
CA LEU A 632 37.16 24.58 -32.60
C LEU A 632 37.60 24.82 -31.16
N ARG A 633 37.67 26.09 -30.79
CA ARG A 633 37.95 26.61 -29.45
C ARG A 633 36.94 27.69 -29.12
N VAL A 634 36.86 28.03 -27.85
CA VAL A 634 36.04 29.16 -27.39
C VAL A 634 36.74 30.47 -27.78
N MET A 635 36.05 31.28 -28.57
CA MET A 635 36.53 32.57 -29.08
C MET A 635 36.15 33.72 -28.13
N ASP A 636 36.71 34.92 -28.34
CA ASP A 636 36.45 36.11 -27.51
C ASP A 636 34.96 36.54 -27.43
N ASP A 637 34.16 36.18 -28.44
CA ASP A 637 32.71 36.41 -28.48
C ASP A 637 31.90 35.27 -27.83
N PHE A 638 32.59 34.30 -27.23
CA PHE A 638 32.04 33.07 -26.66
C PHE A 638 31.35 32.16 -27.69
N SER A 639 31.70 32.26 -28.98
CA SER A 639 31.35 31.24 -29.96
C SER A 639 32.42 30.14 -30.04
N LEU A 640 32.05 28.99 -30.61
CA LEU A 640 33.03 27.99 -31.04
C LEU A 640 33.55 28.35 -32.43
N GLY A 641 34.87 28.45 -32.56
CA GLY A 641 35.54 28.91 -33.76
C GLY A 641 37.03 28.59 -33.79
N PHE A 642 37.74 29.10 -34.78
CA PHE A 642 39.19 28.97 -34.89
C PHE A 642 39.79 30.19 -35.57
N THR A 643 41.11 30.33 -35.43
CA THR A 643 41.93 31.26 -36.21
C THR A 643 43.04 30.48 -36.90
N ARG A 644 43.18 30.65 -38.22
CA ARG A 644 44.23 30.03 -39.03
C ARG A 644 45.04 31.09 -39.74
N LYS A 645 46.35 31.05 -39.55
CA LYS A 645 47.29 31.86 -40.33
C LYS A 645 47.56 31.19 -41.67
N LEU A 646 47.45 31.93 -42.76
CA LEU A 646 47.78 31.42 -44.09
C LEU A 646 49.23 31.78 -44.45
N GLY A 647 49.92 30.84 -45.11
CA GLY A 647 51.25 31.09 -45.65
C GLY A 647 51.20 31.91 -46.94
N THR A 648 52.37 32.17 -47.53
CA THR A 648 52.50 32.94 -48.79
C THR A 648 51.80 32.29 -49.99
N GLU A 649 51.53 30.98 -49.93
CA GLU A 649 50.83 30.23 -50.98
C GLU A 649 49.32 30.52 -51.02
N GLY A 650 48.73 31.03 -49.93
CA GLY A 650 47.29 31.29 -49.82
C GLY A 650 46.43 30.02 -49.77
N LEU A 651 45.11 30.18 -49.88
CA LEU A 651 44.12 29.10 -49.91
C LEU A 651 43.23 29.25 -51.16
N PRO A 652 43.08 28.23 -52.03
CA PRO A 652 42.18 28.31 -53.16
C PRO A 652 40.73 28.41 -52.67
N VAL A 653 39.90 29.20 -53.36
CA VAL A 653 38.51 29.44 -52.99
C VAL A 653 37.58 29.37 -54.21
N TYR A 654 36.30 29.09 -53.97
CA TYR A 654 35.25 28.98 -54.99
C TYR A 654 35.57 27.99 -56.12
N GLY A 655 36.14 26.83 -55.76
CA GLY A 655 36.58 25.82 -56.73
C GLY A 655 37.75 26.31 -57.59
N GLU A 656 38.82 26.80 -56.94
CA GLU A 656 40.06 27.29 -57.58
C GLU A 656 39.92 28.53 -58.46
N LYS A 657 38.78 29.24 -58.38
CA LYS A 657 38.55 30.49 -59.15
C LYS A 657 39.32 31.69 -58.60
N ALA A 658 39.76 31.65 -57.35
CA ALA A 658 40.58 32.68 -56.72
C ALA A 658 41.44 32.09 -55.58
N VAL A 659 42.39 32.88 -55.06
CA VAL A 659 43.25 32.53 -53.91
C VAL A 659 43.10 33.58 -52.81
N TYR A 660 42.88 33.13 -51.57
CA TYR A 660 42.74 33.95 -50.37
C TYR A 660 44.03 33.91 -49.54
N TYR A 661 44.55 35.08 -49.13
CA TYR A 661 45.88 35.20 -48.49
C TYR A 661 45.85 35.71 -47.04
N SER A 662 44.71 36.22 -46.56
CA SER A 662 44.60 36.78 -45.22
C SER A 662 44.38 35.69 -44.16
N ASP A 663 44.56 36.04 -42.89
CA ASP A 663 44.20 35.14 -41.80
C ASP A 663 42.69 34.80 -41.85
N LEU A 664 42.38 33.54 -41.56
CA LEU A 664 41.01 33.05 -41.47
C LEU A 664 40.57 33.05 -40.01
N LYS A 665 39.40 33.61 -39.74
CA LYS A 665 38.77 33.59 -38.43
C LYS A 665 37.31 33.17 -38.58
N LEU A 666 36.90 32.17 -37.81
CA LEU A 666 35.51 31.74 -37.67
C LEU A 666 35.02 32.09 -36.26
N SER A 667 33.95 32.87 -36.14
CA SER A 667 33.29 33.23 -34.87
C SER A 667 31.86 33.77 -35.11
N ASN A 668 31.01 33.90 -34.08
CA ASN A 668 29.56 34.23 -34.17
C ASN A 668 29.09 35.48 -33.39
#